data_AF-A0A952X1A2-F1
#
_entry.id   AF-A0A952X1A2-F1
#
_cell.length_a   1.000
_cell.length_b   1.000
_cell.length_c   1.000
_cell.angle_alpha   90.00
_cell.angle_beta   90.00
_cell.angle_gamma   90.00
#
_symmetry.space_group_name_H-M   'P 1'
#
loop_
_entity.id
_entity.type
_entity.pdbx_description
1 polymer ?
#
loop_
_entity_poly.entity_id
_entity_poly.type
_entity_poly.pdbx_seq_one_letter_code
_entity_poly.pdbx_strand_id
1 'polypeptide(L)'
;MTETTETKAQPGRERLNRRDKAALVVLLAGIPLMAFALRGVRIENDVEQWLPEEDSGSLILDWHYEHFSPQERFLVGWDSNSLDDPRVERLAALLAGPPDREGFRAGHDPRIERVSTPRDLLQRMHENRIPLAESIRRCVGVSIGHGALKIELTDDGRTQPELTFRKIADTLVELGVAPILMPPLRRADVLPAGESAQPDDPLHRASLLDIAEHDLQVRWKGLTPDGPLIEEIRNTLPMIRQNARPLVKSVFFAPGAPVAVTIVLTQAGSDDVTGSVAVVRAAADEVGIPLDELRMGGAPIGRSRLNREAIRALWNTDYPAWNLYKRSPVLLSALVGALLAMVMLRGVRLTAIVLFAATYVACATVALVPLMGDTLNMVLVVMPNLMLVVTMSGAIHIINYWRHELDDDGDGAVSRAVRTGLAPCTLASVTTAIGTASLATSTLLPIRSFGLYSTVGVLGSLAMVLLGVPALLKLAGPGSRGRRAPSSRNSGWRTLGWFTSKYHVAIQFLLTVVFLQSVWGMQWLRTETKVIRYFPDHLRIVEDYDFFEQLLAGVVNVDVLVHFNESAIAETDIVRRLETVRAIETALQNQPGVTGTLSVADFRRTLEPPAEDEPLRVKLLYRQGLRRMRAGIFQLPFGSSAAPDPVEASEPDAAPSGSVASSSLATLVRRPLQLEHDGRNVDFREGDEVWRIRVHCNVLGDINYSSLLAQVDLRVRESLGDYPGADFVITGSVPLFLHAQQELLRSLITSFGLAVGLITLMVMLLLRSVRGGLYAMLPNLFPVGVSFGTLAWMKVPIDVGTMMTASIALGLAIDATLHLITWFEDSLERERHRSSAVKESLLQCGPAVFQTSVIIAFGMFMLSGADLLLISRFGWLMALLALTALVSDIVLLPALLASRMGELLRPRKIMRKPRGASSRKATELAGQPAAESGGAD
;
A
#
# COMPACT_ATOMS: atom_id res chain seq x y z
N MET A 1 58.77 54.12 -14.56
CA MET A 1 57.37 53.74 -14.27
C MET A 1 56.81 53.04 -15.49
N THR A 2 56.71 51.71 -15.44
CA THR A 2 55.67 50.88 -16.08
C THR A 2 55.96 49.44 -15.70
N GLU A 3 55.53 49.06 -14.49
CA GLU A 3 55.41 47.66 -14.09
C GLU A 3 54.30 47.01 -14.94
N THR A 4 54.67 46.20 -15.91
CA THR A 4 53.78 45.19 -16.47
C THR A 4 53.69 44.05 -15.47
N THR A 5 52.70 44.10 -14.59
CA THR A 5 52.23 42.96 -13.81
C THR A 5 51.73 41.86 -14.76
N GLU A 6 52.64 40.97 -15.17
CA GLU A 6 52.27 39.64 -15.65
C GLU A 6 51.56 38.92 -14.51
N THR A 7 50.24 38.93 -14.59
CA THR A 7 49.39 38.10 -13.74
C THR A 7 49.67 36.65 -14.12
N LYS A 8 50.52 35.95 -13.36
CA LYS A 8 50.65 34.49 -13.42
C LYS A 8 49.24 33.90 -13.32
N ALA A 9 48.67 33.48 -14.46
CA ALA A 9 47.42 32.76 -14.49
C ALA A 9 47.58 31.49 -13.66
N GLN A 10 46.79 31.36 -12.59
CA GLN A 10 46.67 30.09 -11.88
C GLN A 10 46.18 29.03 -12.88
N PRO A 11 46.90 27.91 -13.08
CA PRO A 11 46.47 26.91 -14.03
C PRO A 11 45.17 26.24 -13.57
N GLY A 12 44.17 26.20 -14.45
CA GLY A 12 43.03 25.27 -14.38
C GLY A 12 41.67 25.83 -13.92
N ARG A 13 41.51 27.11 -13.57
CA ARG A 13 40.19 27.64 -13.14
C ARG A 13 39.39 28.16 -14.33
N GLU A 14 38.60 27.28 -14.95
CA GLU A 14 37.70 27.63 -16.05
C GLU A 14 36.67 28.70 -15.61
N ARG A 15 36.58 29.81 -16.35
CA ARG A 15 35.68 30.94 -16.00
C ARG A 15 34.21 30.56 -16.22
N LEU A 16 33.34 31.05 -15.31
CA LEU A 16 31.88 30.93 -15.46
C LEU A 16 31.41 31.69 -16.70
N ASN A 17 30.78 30.98 -17.64
CA ASN A 17 30.14 31.59 -18.79
C ASN A 17 28.72 32.11 -18.44
N ARG A 18 28.03 32.75 -19.40
CA ARG A 18 26.69 33.32 -19.18
C ARG A 18 25.65 32.25 -18.80
N ARG A 19 25.76 31.03 -19.32
CA ARG A 19 24.88 29.90 -19.00
C ARG A 19 25.12 29.38 -17.60
N ASP A 20 26.38 29.25 -17.18
CA ASP A 20 26.76 28.81 -15.83
C ASP A 20 26.24 29.81 -14.79
N LYS A 21 26.37 31.12 -15.04
CA LYS A 21 25.82 32.17 -14.16
C LYS A 21 24.29 32.10 -14.07
N ALA A 22 23.60 31.93 -15.20
CA ALA A 22 22.14 31.80 -15.21
C ALA A 22 21.69 30.55 -14.43
N ALA A 23 22.37 29.42 -14.59
CA ALA A 23 22.07 28.20 -13.85
C ALA A 23 22.21 28.41 -12.33
N LEU A 24 23.31 29.04 -11.87
CA LEU A 24 23.49 29.35 -10.44
C LEU A 24 22.42 30.28 -9.90
N VAL A 25 21.98 31.29 -10.67
CA VAL A 25 20.89 32.19 -10.28
C VAL A 25 19.58 31.43 -10.15
N VAL A 26 19.23 30.55 -11.09
CA VAL A 26 18.03 29.72 -11.03
C VAL A 26 18.05 28.80 -9.81
N LEU A 27 19.20 28.16 -9.53
CA LEU A 27 19.36 27.31 -8.34
C LEU A 27 19.15 28.10 -7.04
N LEU A 28 19.75 29.28 -6.92
CA LEU A 28 19.60 30.11 -5.73
C LEU A 28 18.17 30.66 -5.57
N ALA A 29 17.51 31.03 -6.67
CA ALA A 29 16.14 31.51 -6.66
C ALA A 29 15.12 30.40 -6.34
N GLY A 30 15.42 29.14 -6.68
CA GLY A 30 14.56 28.00 -6.39
C GLY A 30 14.50 27.63 -4.91
N ILE A 31 15.57 27.86 -4.13
CA ILE A 31 15.64 27.50 -2.71
C ILE A 31 14.50 28.12 -1.86
N PRO A 32 14.25 29.45 -1.88
CA PRO A 32 13.18 30.03 -1.08
C PRO A 32 11.79 29.57 -1.52
N LEU A 33 11.56 29.39 -2.82
CA LEU A 33 10.29 28.87 -3.35
C LEU A 33 10.04 27.44 -2.87
N MET A 34 11.05 26.59 -2.95
CA MET A 34 11.00 25.21 -2.47
C MET A 34 10.78 25.15 -0.96
N ALA A 35 11.47 25.99 -0.18
CA ALA A 35 11.28 26.07 1.26
C ALA A 35 9.87 26.54 1.64
N PHE A 36 9.26 27.44 0.86
CA PHE A 36 7.86 27.84 1.02
C PHE A 36 6.91 26.69 0.70
N ALA A 37 7.07 26.04 -0.46
CA ALA A 37 6.23 24.94 -0.90
C ALA A 37 6.30 23.72 0.04
N LEU A 38 7.49 23.36 0.52
CA LEU A 38 7.70 22.24 1.45
C LEU A 38 6.97 22.41 2.79
N ARG A 39 6.65 23.64 3.21
CA ARG A 39 5.80 23.87 4.40
C ARG A 39 4.34 23.48 4.18
N GLY A 40 3.90 23.42 2.93
CA GLY A 40 2.55 23.01 2.54
C GLY A 40 2.39 21.51 2.36
N VAL A 41 3.44 20.71 2.58
CA VAL A 41 3.38 19.25 2.47
C VAL A 41 2.39 18.69 3.49
N ARG A 42 1.39 17.96 3.00
CA ARG A 42 0.45 17.16 3.79
C ARG A 42 0.58 15.71 3.35
N ILE A 43 0.46 14.79 4.31
CA ILE A 43 0.47 13.35 4.02
C ILE A 43 -0.94 12.82 4.22
N GLU A 44 -1.46 12.21 3.17
CA GLU A 44 -2.81 11.67 3.15
C GLU A 44 -2.81 10.37 2.37
N ASN A 45 -3.45 9.37 2.93
CA ASN A 45 -3.51 8.05 2.37
C ASN A 45 -4.88 7.47 2.60
N ASP A 46 -5.76 7.67 1.64
CA ASP A 46 -7.00 6.91 1.57
C ASP A 46 -6.93 5.91 0.43
N VAL A 47 -7.13 4.63 0.76
CA VAL A 47 -7.11 3.55 -0.23
C VAL A 47 -8.43 3.48 -0.99
N GLU A 48 -9.51 4.03 -0.42
CA GLU A 48 -10.80 4.08 -1.11
C GLU A 48 -10.79 5.07 -2.27
N GLN A 49 -9.91 6.08 -2.22
CA GLN A 49 -9.75 7.09 -3.27
C GLN A 49 -8.63 6.74 -4.27
N TRP A 50 -8.19 5.49 -4.34
CA TRP A 50 -7.13 5.09 -5.27
C TRP A 50 -7.59 4.95 -6.71
N LEU A 51 -8.86 4.61 -6.90
CA LEU A 51 -9.48 4.58 -8.20
C LEU A 51 -9.95 6.00 -8.58
N PRO A 52 -10.02 6.33 -9.88
CA PRO A 52 -10.58 7.60 -10.33
C PRO A 52 -12.03 7.77 -9.87
N GLU A 53 -12.47 9.02 -9.68
CA GLU A 53 -13.87 9.35 -9.33
C GLU A 53 -14.87 8.87 -10.40
N GLU A 54 -14.41 8.75 -11.65
CA GLU A 54 -15.21 8.28 -12.79
C GLU A 54 -15.32 6.75 -12.88
N ASP A 55 -14.58 6.00 -12.04
CA ASP A 55 -14.64 4.54 -12.02
C ASP A 55 -16.00 4.06 -11.50
N SER A 56 -16.53 2.98 -12.08
CA SER A 56 -17.85 2.47 -11.69
C SER A 56 -17.88 2.01 -10.22
N GLY A 57 -16.78 1.48 -9.68
CA GLY A 57 -16.67 1.12 -8.28
C GLY A 57 -16.71 2.34 -7.36
N SER A 58 -15.97 3.40 -7.71
CA SER A 58 -15.97 4.68 -6.97
C SER A 58 -17.35 5.33 -7.00
N LEU A 59 -17.99 5.42 -8.17
CA LEU A 59 -19.31 6.03 -8.33
C LEU A 59 -20.39 5.33 -7.49
N ILE A 60 -20.39 3.99 -7.46
CA ILE A 60 -21.32 3.22 -6.64
C ILE A 60 -21.07 3.46 -5.15
N LEU A 61 -19.80 3.50 -4.74
CA LEU A 61 -19.43 3.72 -3.34
C LEU A 61 -19.80 5.13 -2.87
N ASP A 62 -19.52 6.15 -3.68
CA ASP A 62 -19.87 7.54 -3.40
C ASP A 62 -21.40 7.70 -3.32
N TRP A 63 -22.13 7.14 -4.29
CA TRP A 63 -23.58 7.13 -4.26
C TRP A 63 -24.13 6.41 -3.02
N HIS A 64 -23.51 5.29 -2.65
CA HIS A 64 -23.85 4.56 -1.43
C HIS A 64 -23.65 5.41 -0.18
N TYR A 65 -22.52 6.10 -0.05
CA TYR A 65 -22.23 6.99 1.06
C TYR A 65 -23.17 8.20 1.12
N GLU A 66 -23.57 8.77 -0.02
CA GLU A 66 -24.58 9.83 -0.08
C GLU A 66 -25.94 9.38 0.47
N HIS A 67 -26.34 8.12 0.25
CA HIS A 67 -27.66 7.61 0.61
C HIS A 67 -27.76 7.02 2.02
N PHE A 68 -26.67 6.45 2.55
CA PHE A 68 -26.65 5.75 3.85
C PHE A 68 -25.75 6.43 4.91
N SER A 69 -25.26 7.64 4.59
CA SER A 69 -24.16 8.37 5.24
C SER A 69 -22.83 7.58 5.23
N PRO A 70 -21.68 8.23 4.93
CA PRO A 70 -20.38 7.63 5.14
C PRO A 70 -20.17 7.50 6.63
N GLN A 71 -20.55 6.35 7.19
CA GLN A 71 -20.29 6.11 8.59
C GLN A 71 -18.86 5.63 8.68
N GLU A 72 -17.94 6.58 8.76
CA GLU A 72 -16.59 6.32 9.21
C GLU A 72 -16.66 5.81 10.64
N ARG A 73 -16.72 4.49 10.76
CA ARG A 73 -16.81 3.81 12.04
C ARG A 73 -15.49 3.15 12.37
N PHE A 74 -15.15 3.18 13.64
CA PHE A 74 -14.19 2.25 14.18
C PHE A 74 -14.76 1.56 15.41
N LEU A 75 -14.31 0.32 15.59
CA LEU A 75 -14.67 -0.57 16.67
C LEU A 75 -13.67 -0.37 17.80
N VAL A 76 -14.19 -0.35 19.02
CA VAL A 76 -13.42 -0.30 20.26
C VAL A 76 -13.80 -1.48 21.12
N GLY A 77 -12.81 -2.27 21.53
CA GLY A 77 -12.97 -3.41 22.43
C GLY A 77 -11.75 -3.56 23.34
N TRP A 78 -11.76 -4.51 24.25
CA TRP A 78 -10.59 -4.88 25.06
C TRP A 78 -10.68 -6.35 25.48
N ASP A 79 -9.55 -6.93 25.87
CA ASP A 79 -9.39 -8.38 26.01
C ASP A 79 -10.37 -9.00 27.03
N SER A 80 -10.74 -8.27 28.09
CA SER A 80 -11.62 -8.75 29.16
C SER A 80 -13.10 -8.36 29.02
N ASN A 81 -13.50 -7.74 27.91
CA ASN A 81 -14.81 -7.09 27.84
C ASN A 81 -15.98 -8.06 27.60
N SER A 82 -17.17 -7.65 28.02
CA SER A 82 -18.39 -8.44 27.82
C SER A 82 -19.62 -7.55 27.78
N LEU A 83 -20.76 -8.13 27.41
CA LEU A 83 -22.05 -7.45 27.32
C LEU A 83 -22.50 -6.80 28.64
N ASP A 84 -22.13 -7.38 29.78
CA ASP A 84 -22.46 -6.88 31.14
C ASP A 84 -21.38 -6.01 31.77
N ASP A 85 -20.28 -5.75 31.06
CA ASP A 85 -19.20 -4.91 31.58
C ASP A 85 -19.69 -3.46 31.73
N PRO A 86 -19.82 -2.90 32.96
CA PRO A 86 -20.33 -1.55 33.16
C PRO A 86 -19.42 -0.48 32.55
N ARG A 87 -18.15 -0.82 32.28
CA ARG A 87 -17.20 0.07 31.60
C ARG A 87 -17.62 0.33 30.16
N VAL A 88 -18.35 -0.57 29.49
CA VAL A 88 -18.88 -0.37 28.13
C VAL A 88 -19.84 0.82 28.11
N GLU A 89 -20.82 0.81 29.00
CA GLU A 89 -21.83 1.88 29.07
C GLU A 89 -21.25 3.17 29.64
N ARG A 90 -20.31 3.10 30.59
CA ARG A 90 -19.58 4.29 31.06
C ARG A 90 -18.72 4.93 29.98
N LEU A 91 -17.99 4.13 29.19
CA LEU A 91 -17.20 4.63 28.07
C LEU A 91 -18.10 5.30 27.03
N ALA A 92 -19.22 4.66 26.68
CA ALA A 92 -20.21 5.26 25.79
C ALA A 92 -20.77 6.55 26.37
N ALA A 93 -21.06 6.61 27.66
CA ALA A 93 -21.57 7.82 28.33
C ALA A 93 -20.55 8.96 28.41
N LEU A 94 -19.25 8.68 28.53
CA LEU A 94 -18.22 9.73 28.49
C LEU A 94 -18.02 10.27 27.08
N LEU A 95 -18.06 9.41 26.08
CA LEU A 95 -17.84 9.80 24.69
C LEU A 95 -19.07 10.43 24.06
N ALA A 96 -20.25 10.10 24.55
CA ALA A 96 -21.51 10.51 24.00
C ALA A 96 -22.23 11.50 24.92
N GLY A 97 -22.58 12.65 24.37
CA GLY A 97 -23.31 13.77 24.95
C GLY A 97 -24.70 13.42 25.49
N PRO A 98 -25.40 14.41 26.07
CA PRO A 98 -26.75 14.19 26.59
C PRO A 98 -27.63 13.59 25.50
N PRO A 99 -28.44 12.55 25.82
CA PRO A 99 -29.35 11.97 24.86
C PRO A 99 -30.26 13.07 24.33
N ASP A 100 -30.38 13.15 23.01
CA ASP A 100 -31.38 13.97 22.36
C ASP A 100 -32.79 13.45 22.68
N ARG A 101 -33.82 14.12 22.16
CA ARG A 101 -35.22 13.71 22.36
C ARG A 101 -35.54 12.30 21.82
N GLU A 102 -34.62 11.69 21.10
CA GLU A 102 -34.73 10.39 20.42
C GLU A 102 -33.87 9.31 21.10
N GLY A 103 -33.21 9.64 22.22
CA GLY A 103 -32.35 8.73 22.98
C GLY A 103 -30.95 8.55 22.39
N PHE A 104 -30.60 9.26 21.31
CA PHE A 104 -29.27 9.24 20.73
C PHE A 104 -28.35 10.22 21.43
N ARG A 105 -27.11 9.79 21.66
CA ARG A 105 -26.10 10.62 22.27
C ARG A 105 -25.16 11.12 21.18
N ALA A 106 -25.31 12.39 20.77
CA ALA A 106 -24.34 13.07 19.92
C ALA A 106 -22.99 13.13 20.66
N GLY A 107 -21.85 12.97 19.99
CA GLY A 107 -20.57 12.96 20.71
C GLY A 107 -20.33 14.20 21.58
N HIS A 108 -19.74 14.01 22.77
CA HIS A 108 -19.32 15.12 23.62
C HIS A 108 -18.20 15.95 22.96
N ASP A 109 -17.35 15.30 22.17
CA ASP A 109 -16.33 15.93 21.34
C ASP A 109 -16.88 16.17 19.91
N PRO A 110 -16.63 17.34 19.29
CA PRO A 110 -17.08 17.65 17.92
C PRO A 110 -16.64 16.64 16.85
N ARG A 111 -15.62 15.82 17.13
CA ARG A 111 -15.13 14.76 16.25
C ARG A 111 -15.98 13.51 16.27
N ILE A 112 -16.77 13.28 17.32
CA ILE A 112 -17.61 12.09 17.47
C ILE A 112 -19.03 12.43 17.08
N GLU A 113 -19.56 11.76 16.06
CA GLU A 113 -20.96 11.95 15.67
C GLU A 113 -21.87 11.18 16.62
N ARG A 114 -21.55 9.89 16.83
CA ARG A 114 -22.39 8.97 17.60
C ARG A 114 -21.57 7.83 18.17
N VAL A 115 -21.99 7.35 19.34
CA VAL A 115 -21.51 6.11 19.94
C VAL A 115 -22.67 5.13 20.03
N SER A 116 -22.43 3.85 19.77
CA SER A 116 -23.44 2.80 19.90
C SER A 116 -22.85 1.57 20.57
N THR A 117 -23.55 1.05 21.58
CA THR A 117 -23.19 -0.18 22.27
C THR A 117 -24.02 -1.36 21.74
N PRO A 118 -23.60 -2.61 21.98
CA PRO A 118 -24.44 -3.76 21.65
C PRO A 118 -25.77 -3.72 22.42
N ARG A 119 -25.80 -3.14 23.62
CA ARG A 119 -27.02 -3.01 24.42
C ARG A 119 -28.07 -2.15 23.72
N ASP A 120 -27.66 -1.08 23.05
CA ASP A 120 -28.56 -0.24 22.24
C ASP A 120 -29.27 -1.06 21.15
N LEU A 121 -28.54 -1.98 20.49
CA LEU A 121 -29.09 -2.85 19.46
C LEU A 121 -30.08 -3.86 20.04
N LEU A 122 -29.69 -4.51 21.15
CA LEU A 122 -30.54 -5.49 21.83
C LEU A 122 -31.82 -4.85 22.37
N GLN A 123 -31.72 -3.65 22.94
CA GLN A 123 -32.88 -2.90 23.43
C GLN A 123 -33.86 -2.59 22.30
N ARG A 124 -33.37 -2.14 21.13
CA ARG A 124 -34.24 -1.89 19.96
C ARG A 124 -34.92 -3.14 19.46
N MET A 125 -34.21 -4.27 19.44
CA MET A 125 -34.82 -5.54 19.07
C MET A 125 -35.89 -5.95 20.09
N HIS A 126 -35.62 -5.75 21.38
CA HIS A 126 -36.57 -6.00 22.47
C HIS A 126 -37.82 -5.11 22.38
N GLU A 127 -37.68 -3.82 22.06
CA GLU A 127 -38.79 -2.88 21.80
C GLU A 127 -39.66 -3.35 20.62
N ASN A 128 -39.05 -3.96 19.60
CA ASN A 128 -39.75 -4.65 18.52
C ASN A 128 -40.24 -6.06 18.89
N ARG A 129 -40.24 -6.35 20.20
CA ARG A 129 -40.66 -7.60 20.86
C ARG A 129 -39.82 -8.82 20.46
N ILE A 130 -38.63 -8.69 19.90
CA ILE A 130 -37.80 -9.86 19.58
C ILE A 130 -37.28 -10.48 20.90
N PRO A 131 -37.33 -11.82 21.09
CA PRO A 131 -36.78 -12.46 22.29
C PRO A 131 -35.28 -12.20 22.42
N LEU A 132 -34.79 -11.93 23.64
CA LEU A 132 -33.38 -11.55 23.84
C LEU A 132 -32.39 -12.58 23.31
N ALA A 133 -32.65 -13.88 23.52
CA ALA A 133 -31.79 -14.95 23.01
C ALA A 133 -31.67 -14.91 21.48
N GLU A 134 -32.74 -14.51 20.79
CA GLU A 134 -32.73 -14.31 19.35
C GLU A 134 -32.01 -13.02 18.96
N SER A 135 -32.22 -11.92 19.71
CA SER A 135 -31.51 -10.66 19.50
C SER A 135 -29.99 -10.80 19.64
N ILE A 136 -29.52 -11.56 20.64
CA ILE A 136 -28.09 -11.85 20.83
C ILE A 136 -27.57 -12.61 19.61
N ARG A 137 -28.26 -13.67 19.16
CA ARG A 137 -27.86 -14.43 17.96
C ARG A 137 -27.76 -13.54 16.72
N ARG A 138 -28.68 -12.61 16.52
CA ARG A 138 -28.65 -11.65 15.39
C ARG A 138 -27.49 -10.65 15.47
N CYS A 139 -26.98 -10.36 16.67
CA CYS A 139 -25.87 -9.43 16.87
C CYS A 139 -24.47 -10.09 16.90
N VAL A 140 -24.42 -11.43 16.96
CA VAL A 140 -23.16 -12.19 16.92
C VAL A 140 -22.47 -11.99 15.58
N GLY A 141 -21.18 -11.67 15.61
CA GLY A 141 -20.39 -11.42 14.41
C GLY A 141 -20.59 -10.04 13.78
N VAL A 142 -21.30 -9.15 14.48
CA VAL A 142 -21.52 -7.73 14.12
C VAL A 142 -20.95 -6.81 15.21
N SER A 143 -21.49 -6.90 16.43
CA SER A 143 -21.08 -6.11 17.60
C SER A 143 -20.86 -6.96 18.85
N ILE A 144 -21.41 -8.18 18.85
CA ILE A 144 -21.20 -9.18 19.87
C ILE A 144 -20.28 -10.26 19.29
N GLY A 145 -19.23 -10.59 20.01
CA GLY A 145 -18.33 -11.66 19.63
C GLY A 145 -18.87 -13.04 19.94
N HIS A 146 -18.40 -14.01 19.16
CA HIS A 146 -18.58 -15.42 19.49
C HIS A 146 -17.69 -15.85 20.67
N GLY A 147 -16.59 -15.13 20.91
CA GLY A 147 -15.66 -15.36 22.01
C GLY A 147 -14.73 -16.55 21.81
N ALA A 148 -13.85 -16.77 22.79
CA ALA A 148 -12.98 -17.92 22.83
C ALA A 148 -13.75 -19.21 23.18
N LEU A 149 -13.19 -20.35 22.78
CA LEU A 149 -13.69 -21.66 23.17
C LEU A 149 -13.46 -21.86 24.67
N LYS A 150 -14.52 -22.10 25.43
CA LYS A 150 -14.46 -22.32 26.88
C LYS A 150 -14.39 -23.81 27.17
N ILE A 151 -13.51 -24.18 28.09
CA ILE A 151 -13.31 -25.56 28.54
C ILE A 151 -13.56 -25.63 30.04
N GLU A 152 -14.51 -26.49 30.40
CA GLU A 152 -14.79 -26.85 31.79
C GLU A 152 -14.08 -28.17 32.10
N LEU A 153 -13.30 -28.19 33.19
CA LEU A 153 -12.62 -29.40 33.65
C LEU A 153 -13.49 -30.19 34.63
N THR A 154 -13.21 -31.49 34.73
CA THR A 154 -13.71 -32.32 35.82
C THR A 154 -12.93 -32.04 37.11
N ASP A 155 -13.41 -32.52 38.25
CA ASP A 155 -12.67 -32.44 39.52
C ASP A 155 -11.27 -33.06 39.40
N ASP A 156 -11.14 -34.20 38.71
CA ASP A 156 -9.84 -34.82 38.43
C ASP A 156 -8.96 -33.92 37.54
N GLY A 157 -9.53 -33.28 36.52
CA GLY A 157 -8.83 -32.31 35.67
C GLY A 157 -8.25 -31.13 36.45
N ARG A 158 -8.99 -30.67 37.47
CA ARG A 158 -8.58 -29.56 38.37
C ARG A 158 -7.48 -29.94 39.36
N THR A 159 -7.27 -31.24 39.64
CA THR A 159 -6.20 -31.66 40.56
C THR A 159 -4.79 -31.43 40.01
N GLN A 160 -4.62 -31.48 38.69
CA GLN A 160 -3.33 -31.30 38.00
C GLN A 160 -3.48 -30.39 36.76
N PRO A 161 -3.79 -29.09 36.97
CA PRO A 161 -4.20 -28.20 35.88
C PRO A 161 -3.11 -28.03 34.81
N GLU A 162 -1.83 -27.92 35.18
CA GLU A 162 -0.74 -27.78 34.21
C GLU A 162 -0.62 -28.98 33.27
N LEU A 163 -0.75 -30.20 33.82
CA LEU A 163 -0.72 -31.42 33.02
C LEU A 163 -1.96 -31.55 32.13
N THR A 164 -3.13 -31.21 32.66
CA THR A 164 -4.40 -31.19 31.93
C THR A 164 -4.34 -30.20 30.77
N PHE A 165 -3.87 -28.97 31.01
CA PHE A 165 -3.70 -27.93 29.99
C PHE A 165 -2.72 -28.35 28.91
N ARG A 166 -1.61 -29.00 29.29
CA ARG A 166 -0.65 -29.53 28.32
C ARG A 166 -1.28 -30.61 27.44
N LYS A 167 -2.02 -31.56 28.02
CA LYS A 167 -2.74 -32.58 27.24
C LYS A 167 -3.77 -31.98 26.28
N ILE A 168 -4.53 -30.98 26.74
CA ILE A 168 -5.48 -30.25 25.89
C ILE A 168 -4.74 -29.58 24.73
N ALA A 169 -3.64 -28.88 25.01
CA ALA A 169 -2.84 -28.22 23.98
C ALA A 169 -2.25 -29.23 22.97
N ASP A 170 -1.68 -30.33 23.45
CA ASP A 170 -1.11 -31.39 22.60
C ASP A 170 -2.18 -32.01 21.69
N THR A 171 -3.37 -32.34 22.22
CA THR A 171 -4.50 -32.86 21.42
C THR A 171 -4.98 -31.85 20.38
N LEU A 172 -5.03 -30.56 20.72
CA LEU A 172 -5.39 -29.51 19.76
C LEU A 172 -4.34 -29.38 18.65
N VAL A 173 -3.05 -29.51 18.97
CA VAL A 173 -1.96 -29.56 17.97
C VAL A 173 -2.08 -30.78 17.06
N GLU A 174 -2.44 -31.95 17.59
CA GLU A 174 -2.71 -33.16 16.80
C GLU A 174 -3.89 -32.98 15.84
N LEU A 175 -4.91 -32.20 16.22
CA LEU A 175 -6.04 -31.81 15.37
C LEU A 175 -5.69 -30.69 14.38
N GLY A 176 -4.41 -30.27 14.32
CA GLY A 176 -3.92 -29.31 13.34
C GLY A 176 -4.14 -27.84 13.68
N VAL A 177 -4.46 -27.50 14.94
CA VAL A 177 -4.57 -26.11 15.39
C VAL A 177 -3.36 -25.70 16.24
N ALA A 178 -3.01 -24.41 16.21
CA ALA A 178 -2.04 -23.82 17.12
C ALA A 178 -2.78 -23.08 18.23
N PRO A 179 -3.07 -23.72 19.39
CA PRO A 179 -3.90 -23.13 20.42
C PRO A 179 -3.15 -22.08 21.24
N ILE A 180 -3.83 -20.99 21.56
CA ILE A 180 -3.44 -20.01 22.57
C ILE A 180 -4.33 -20.24 23.78
N LEU A 181 -3.72 -20.73 24.86
CA LEU A 181 -4.38 -20.92 26.14
C LEU A 181 -4.49 -19.58 26.86
N MET A 182 -5.66 -19.29 27.38
CA MET A 182 -5.98 -18.05 28.08
C MET A 182 -6.60 -18.37 29.44
N PRO A 183 -6.38 -17.53 30.46
CA PRO A 183 -7.01 -17.70 31.76
C PRO A 183 -8.55 -17.70 31.63
N PRO A 184 -9.27 -18.35 32.56
CA PRO A 184 -10.72 -18.29 32.57
C PRO A 184 -11.18 -16.85 32.79
N LEU A 185 -12.23 -16.43 32.08
CA LEU A 185 -12.85 -15.13 32.30
C LEU A 185 -13.69 -15.22 33.57
N ARG A 186 -13.24 -14.59 34.66
CA ARG A 186 -13.98 -14.58 35.92
C ARG A 186 -14.82 -13.33 36.01
N ARG A 187 -15.91 -13.42 36.76
CA ARG A 187 -16.77 -12.27 37.04
C ARG A 187 -16.02 -11.08 37.65
N ALA A 188 -15.01 -11.33 38.47
CA ALA A 188 -14.16 -10.29 39.07
C ALA A 188 -13.25 -9.56 38.06
N ASP A 189 -13.00 -10.17 36.89
CA ASP A 189 -12.18 -9.56 35.83
C ASP A 189 -13.03 -8.61 34.97
N VAL A 190 -14.35 -8.81 34.97
CA VAL A 190 -15.35 -8.03 34.22
C VAL A 190 -15.96 -6.92 35.08
N LEU A 191 -16.21 -7.19 36.36
CA LEU A 191 -16.81 -6.24 37.31
C LEU A 191 -15.74 -5.72 38.30
N PRO A 192 -15.49 -4.40 38.35
CA PRO A 192 -14.60 -3.81 39.35
C PRO A 192 -15.03 -4.15 40.78
N ALA A 193 -14.06 -4.29 41.68
CA ALA A 193 -14.32 -4.62 43.09
C ALA A 193 -15.26 -3.59 43.75
N GLY A 194 -16.44 -4.04 44.17
CA GLY A 194 -17.44 -3.22 44.88
C GLY A 194 -18.64 -2.75 44.05
N GLU A 195 -18.66 -3.02 42.73
CA GLU A 195 -19.81 -2.70 41.88
C GLU A 195 -20.74 -3.93 41.73
N SER A 196 -21.95 -3.83 42.28
CA SER A 196 -23.03 -4.78 41.96
C SER A 196 -23.77 -4.27 40.72
N ALA A 197 -23.96 -5.13 39.74
CA ALA A 197 -24.80 -4.82 38.60
C ALA A 197 -26.25 -4.54 39.04
N GLN A 198 -26.93 -3.60 38.36
CA GLN A 198 -28.25 -3.12 38.75
C GLN A 198 -29.29 -4.26 38.76
N PRO A 199 -29.90 -4.61 39.91
CA PRO A 199 -30.75 -5.80 40.05
C PRO A 199 -32.06 -5.78 39.24
N ASP A 200 -32.50 -4.60 38.80
CA ASP A 200 -33.83 -4.37 38.21
C ASP A 200 -33.83 -4.14 36.70
N ASP A 201 -32.68 -4.27 36.03
CA ASP A 201 -32.63 -4.13 34.58
C ASP A 201 -33.00 -5.46 33.87
N PRO A 202 -34.06 -5.51 33.04
CA PRO A 202 -34.49 -6.72 32.34
C PRO A 202 -33.46 -7.23 31.31
N LEU A 203 -32.61 -6.37 30.74
CA LEU A 203 -31.47 -6.79 29.93
C LEU A 203 -30.39 -7.42 30.80
N HIS A 204 -30.21 -6.97 32.03
CA HIS A 204 -29.23 -7.53 32.97
C HIS A 204 -29.66 -8.89 33.56
N ARG A 205 -30.96 -9.10 33.85
CA ARG A 205 -31.45 -10.42 34.30
C ARG A 205 -31.34 -11.51 33.24
N ALA A 206 -31.28 -11.12 31.97
CA ALA A 206 -31.25 -12.04 30.84
C ALA A 206 -29.87 -12.06 30.12
N SER A 207 -28.96 -11.15 30.50
CA SER A 207 -27.55 -11.10 30.10
C SER A 207 -26.68 -11.76 31.18
N LEU A 208 -26.23 -12.98 30.90
CA LEU A 208 -24.97 -13.59 31.37
C LEU A 208 -24.52 -13.43 32.83
N LEU A 209 -25.45 -13.54 33.78
CA LEU A 209 -25.16 -14.29 35.01
C LEU A 209 -24.80 -15.78 34.75
N ASP A 210 -24.86 -16.22 33.48
CA ASP A 210 -24.52 -17.55 32.97
C ASP A 210 -23.31 -17.57 32.01
N ILE A 211 -22.24 -16.78 32.22
CA ILE A 211 -20.93 -17.25 31.73
C ILE A 211 -20.62 -18.49 32.57
N ALA A 212 -21.01 -19.66 32.07
CA ALA A 212 -20.82 -20.91 32.80
C ALA A 212 -19.37 -21.00 33.28
N GLU A 213 -19.20 -21.37 34.55
CA GLU A 213 -17.87 -21.51 35.14
C GLU A 213 -17.04 -22.42 34.26
N HIS A 214 -15.87 -21.93 33.90
CA HIS A 214 -14.92 -22.63 33.06
C HIS A 214 -13.54 -22.42 33.66
N ASP A 215 -12.64 -23.34 33.35
CA ASP A 215 -11.31 -23.39 33.95
C ASP A 215 -10.26 -22.83 32.99
N LEU A 216 -10.57 -22.79 31.69
CA LEU A 216 -9.66 -22.37 30.63
C LEU A 216 -10.41 -21.82 29.43
N GLN A 217 -9.80 -20.84 28.77
CA GLN A 217 -10.21 -20.37 27.46
C GLN A 217 -9.16 -20.74 26.41
N VAL A 218 -9.60 -21.06 25.20
CA VAL A 218 -8.73 -21.42 24.08
C VAL A 218 -9.15 -20.65 22.84
N ARG A 219 -8.17 -20.05 22.16
CA ARG A 219 -8.36 -19.46 20.83
C ARG A 219 -7.27 -19.89 19.87
N TRP A 220 -7.53 -19.77 18.57
CA TRP A 220 -6.53 -19.93 17.52
C TRP A 220 -6.94 -19.13 16.29
N LYS A 221 -6.01 -18.96 15.36
CA LYS A 221 -6.26 -18.24 14.12
C LYS A 221 -7.24 -19.01 13.23
N GLY A 222 -8.34 -18.35 12.84
CA GLY A 222 -9.40 -18.97 12.03
C GLY A 222 -10.40 -19.80 12.84
N LEU A 223 -10.48 -19.58 14.15
CA LEU A 223 -11.56 -20.11 15.00
C LEU A 223 -12.92 -19.67 14.46
N THR A 224 -13.76 -20.63 14.03
CA THR A 224 -15.15 -20.39 13.64
C THR A 224 -16.07 -21.26 14.48
N PRO A 225 -17.12 -20.70 15.13
CA PRO A 225 -17.98 -21.45 16.06
C PRO A 225 -18.68 -22.65 15.45
N ASP A 226 -19.01 -22.56 14.15
CA ASP A 226 -19.83 -23.52 13.41
C ASP A 226 -19.00 -24.29 12.35
N GLY A 227 -17.67 -24.37 12.54
CA GLY A 227 -16.79 -25.12 11.65
C GLY A 227 -16.74 -26.63 11.95
N PRO A 228 -16.46 -27.49 10.96
CA PRO A 228 -16.36 -28.95 11.16
C PRO A 228 -15.28 -29.34 12.16
N LEU A 229 -14.19 -28.57 12.22
CA LEU A 229 -13.11 -28.75 13.18
C LEU A 229 -13.57 -28.52 14.63
N ILE A 230 -14.50 -27.58 14.86
CA ILE A 230 -15.05 -27.37 16.20
C ILE A 230 -15.91 -28.55 16.63
N GLU A 231 -16.69 -29.14 15.74
CA GLU A 231 -17.43 -30.36 16.06
C GLU A 231 -16.47 -31.50 16.44
N GLU A 232 -15.39 -31.67 15.69
CA GLU A 232 -14.34 -32.65 16.00
C GLU A 232 -13.69 -32.38 17.36
N ILE A 233 -13.38 -31.13 17.69
CA ILE A 233 -12.83 -30.71 18.98
C ILE A 233 -13.81 -30.98 20.13
N ARG A 234 -15.10 -30.63 19.97
CA ARG A 234 -16.14 -30.88 20.98
C ARG A 234 -16.34 -32.36 21.24
N ASN A 235 -16.08 -33.22 20.25
CA ASN A 235 -16.15 -34.67 20.41
C ASN A 235 -14.85 -35.25 21.02
N THR A 236 -13.69 -34.68 20.70
CA THR A 236 -12.38 -35.24 21.07
C THR A 236 -11.90 -34.82 22.45
N LEU A 237 -12.02 -33.53 22.81
CA LEU A 237 -11.52 -33.03 24.09
C LEU A 237 -12.17 -33.71 25.31
N PRO A 238 -13.49 -33.96 25.35
CA PRO A 238 -14.12 -34.72 26.43
C PRO A 238 -13.67 -36.19 26.53
N MET A 239 -12.94 -36.72 25.54
CA MET A 239 -12.37 -38.09 25.57
C MET A 239 -10.98 -38.15 26.22
N ILE A 240 -10.36 -37.02 26.56
CA ILE A 240 -9.05 -37.01 27.25
C ILE A 240 -9.18 -37.68 28.62
N ARG A 241 -8.29 -38.64 28.91
CA ARG A 241 -8.27 -39.40 30.17
C ARG A 241 -6.91 -39.33 30.87
N GLN A 242 -6.92 -39.52 32.19
CA GLN A 242 -5.74 -39.85 32.99
C GLN A 242 -6.11 -40.93 34.00
N ASN A 243 -5.37 -42.04 34.03
CA ASN A 243 -5.69 -43.20 34.87
C ASN A 243 -7.16 -43.62 34.75
N ALA A 244 -7.67 -43.68 33.49
CA ALA A 244 -9.06 -43.96 33.13
C ALA A 244 -10.12 -42.93 33.58
N ARG A 245 -9.74 -41.78 34.16
CA ARG A 245 -10.67 -40.72 34.57
C ARG A 245 -10.74 -39.58 33.54
N PRO A 246 -11.93 -39.04 33.22
CA PRO A 246 -12.10 -37.89 32.32
C PRO A 246 -11.47 -36.63 32.90
N LEU A 247 -10.76 -35.85 32.08
CA LEU A 247 -10.18 -34.57 32.50
C LEU A 247 -11.04 -33.37 32.07
N VAL A 248 -11.72 -33.46 30.93
CA VAL A 248 -12.56 -32.39 30.39
C VAL A 248 -14.03 -32.78 30.56
N LYS A 249 -14.82 -31.87 31.11
CA LYS A 249 -16.26 -32.03 31.34
C LYS A 249 -17.07 -31.55 30.16
N SER A 250 -16.84 -30.32 29.70
CA SER A 250 -17.62 -29.71 28.62
C SER A 250 -16.78 -28.70 27.83
N VAL A 251 -17.19 -28.48 26.58
CA VAL A 251 -16.55 -27.55 25.64
C VAL A 251 -17.63 -26.76 24.93
N PHE A 252 -17.64 -25.43 25.09
CA PHE A 252 -18.72 -24.57 24.58
C PHE A 252 -18.24 -23.16 24.25
N PHE A 253 -19.05 -22.43 23.48
CA PHE A 253 -18.92 -20.97 23.34
C PHE A 253 -19.97 -20.31 24.24
N ALA A 254 -19.65 -19.14 24.78
CA ALA A 254 -20.65 -18.28 25.40
C ALA A 254 -20.65 -16.95 24.65
N PRO A 255 -21.69 -16.66 23.83
CA PRO A 255 -21.85 -15.37 23.16
C PRO A 255 -21.84 -14.25 24.19
N GLY A 256 -21.38 -13.05 23.82
CA GLY A 256 -21.40 -11.89 24.72
C GLY A 256 -20.06 -11.46 25.29
N ALA A 257 -18.96 -12.12 24.94
CA ALA A 257 -17.60 -11.70 25.28
C ALA A 257 -16.60 -12.18 24.21
N PRO A 258 -15.88 -11.30 23.50
CA PRO A 258 -15.86 -9.84 23.65
C PRO A 258 -17.08 -9.16 23.02
N VAL A 259 -17.23 -7.87 23.30
CA VAL A 259 -18.19 -6.96 22.65
C VAL A 259 -17.46 -5.76 22.05
N ALA A 260 -18.07 -5.06 21.10
CA ALA A 260 -17.48 -3.86 20.52
C ALA A 260 -18.40 -2.66 20.64
N VAL A 261 -17.84 -1.57 21.15
CA VAL A 261 -18.43 -0.25 21.05
C VAL A 261 -18.12 0.29 19.66
N THR A 262 -19.17 0.73 18.96
CA THR A 262 -19.03 1.34 17.64
C THR A 262 -19.03 2.85 17.79
N ILE A 263 -18.01 3.51 17.26
CA ILE A 263 -17.89 4.98 17.26
C ILE A 263 -17.97 5.46 15.83
N VAL A 264 -18.92 6.35 15.55
CA VAL A 264 -19.09 7.04 14.27
C VAL A 264 -18.46 8.43 14.38
N LEU A 265 -17.59 8.77 13.44
CA LEU A 265 -16.92 10.06 13.38
C LEU A 265 -17.71 11.07 12.56
N THR A 266 -17.66 12.33 12.98
CA THR A 266 -18.05 13.45 12.10
C THR A 266 -16.98 13.65 11.02
N GLN A 267 -17.26 14.48 10.01
CA GLN A 267 -16.24 14.88 9.04
C GLN A 267 -14.98 15.45 9.72
N ALA A 268 -15.16 16.31 10.74
CA ALA A 268 -14.03 16.85 11.50
C ALA A 268 -13.22 15.76 12.23
N GLY A 269 -13.90 14.71 12.72
CA GLY A 269 -13.25 13.56 13.34
C GLY A 269 -12.54 12.64 12.34
N SER A 270 -13.07 12.54 11.12
CA SER A 270 -12.45 11.86 9.99
C SER A 270 -11.18 12.56 9.53
N ASP A 271 -11.21 13.90 9.44
CA ASP A 271 -10.06 14.71 9.04
C ASP A 271 -8.94 14.67 10.11
N ASP A 272 -9.30 14.53 11.40
CA ASP A 272 -8.37 14.40 12.54
C ASP A 272 -8.58 13.09 13.32
N VAL A 273 -8.40 11.94 12.66
CA VAL A 273 -8.52 10.63 13.33
C VAL A 273 -7.54 10.48 14.49
N THR A 274 -6.35 11.10 14.43
CA THR A 274 -5.39 11.02 15.54
C THR A 274 -5.93 11.70 16.80
N GLY A 275 -6.56 12.86 16.66
CA GLY A 275 -7.29 13.53 17.73
C GLY A 275 -8.45 12.68 18.23
N SER A 276 -9.25 12.12 17.33
CA SER A 276 -10.38 11.24 17.67
C SER A 276 -9.94 10.02 18.49
N VAL A 277 -8.84 9.36 18.10
CA VAL A 277 -8.26 8.23 18.85
C VAL A 277 -7.75 8.67 20.22
N ALA A 278 -7.18 9.87 20.33
CA ALA A 278 -6.72 10.40 21.61
C ALA A 278 -7.88 10.63 22.59
N VAL A 279 -9.02 11.14 22.10
CA VAL A 279 -10.25 11.30 22.90
C VAL A 279 -10.75 9.96 23.43
N VAL A 280 -10.83 8.94 22.56
CA VAL A 280 -11.26 7.60 22.97
C VAL A 280 -10.32 6.97 23.99
N ARG A 281 -9.00 7.11 23.79
CA ARG A 281 -8.02 6.61 24.76
C ARG A 281 -8.13 7.31 26.11
N ALA A 282 -8.34 8.62 26.13
CA ALA A 282 -8.51 9.36 27.37
C ALA A 282 -9.77 8.91 28.13
N ALA A 283 -10.90 8.75 27.42
CA ALA A 283 -12.13 8.24 28.02
C ALA A 283 -11.99 6.78 28.51
N ALA A 284 -11.25 5.94 27.79
CA ALA A 284 -10.98 4.57 28.21
C ALA A 284 -10.16 4.52 29.52
N ASP A 285 -9.14 5.36 29.63
CA ASP A 285 -8.31 5.48 30.84
C ASP A 285 -9.14 5.96 32.05
N GLU A 286 -10.00 6.96 31.84
CA GLU A 286 -10.89 7.51 32.88
C GLU A 286 -11.87 6.47 33.43
N VAL A 287 -12.35 5.54 32.61
CA VAL A 287 -13.28 4.48 33.00
C VAL A 287 -12.57 3.26 33.60
N GLY A 288 -11.22 3.26 33.62
CA GLY A 288 -10.40 2.18 34.17
C GLY A 288 -10.23 1.00 33.20
N ILE A 289 -10.20 1.27 31.89
CA ILE A 289 -9.83 0.28 30.87
C ILE A 289 -8.32 0.36 30.63
N PRO A 290 -7.55 -0.72 30.86
CA PRO A 290 -6.11 -0.71 30.63
C PRO A 290 -5.77 -0.37 29.17
N LEU A 291 -4.92 0.63 28.96
CA LEU A 291 -4.58 1.13 27.62
C LEU A 291 -3.73 0.15 26.80
N ASP A 292 -3.17 -0.88 27.41
CA ASP A 292 -2.49 -2.01 26.79
C ASP A 292 -3.49 -3.07 26.28
N GLU A 293 -4.60 -3.28 26.99
CA GLU A 293 -5.69 -4.18 26.58
C GLU A 293 -6.65 -3.54 25.55
N LEU A 294 -6.69 -2.21 25.46
CA LEU A 294 -7.57 -1.49 24.53
C LEU A 294 -7.27 -1.83 23.06
N ARG A 295 -8.25 -2.35 22.33
CA ARG A 295 -8.17 -2.71 20.91
C ARG A 295 -9.01 -1.76 20.06
N MET A 296 -8.46 -1.29 18.94
CA MET A 296 -9.16 -0.40 18.01
C MET A 296 -8.96 -0.83 16.55
N GLY A 297 -10.05 -0.89 15.79
CA GLY A 297 -10.03 -1.36 14.40
C GLY A 297 -11.07 -0.65 13.53
N GLY A 298 -10.87 -0.64 12.22
CA GLY A 298 -11.77 0.02 11.26
C GLY A 298 -10.99 0.90 10.29
N ALA A 299 -11.64 1.30 9.19
CA ALA A 299 -11.00 2.05 8.12
C ALA A 299 -10.29 3.34 8.60
N PRO A 300 -10.87 4.18 9.47
CA PRO A 300 -10.19 5.39 9.97
C PRO A 300 -8.90 5.07 10.75
N ILE A 301 -8.92 4.01 11.57
CA ILE A 301 -7.74 3.56 12.32
C ILE A 301 -6.64 3.10 11.37
N GLY A 302 -6.99 2.29 10.36
CA GLY A 302 -6.08 1.88 9.30
C GLY A 302 -5.45 3.07 8.58
N ARG A 303 -6.28 4.03 8.16
CA ARG A 303 -5.86 5.27 7.46
C ARG A 303 -4.88 6.09 8.31
N SER A 304 -5.23 6.34 9.56
CA SER A 304 -4.41 7.11 10.51
C SER A 304 -3.06 6.43 10.78
N ARG A 305 -3.06 5.11 10.98
CA ARG A 305 -1.84 4.33 11.18
C ARG A 305 -0.97 4.34 9.94
N LEU A 306 -1.55 4.24 8.76
CA LEU A 306 -0.80 4.27 7.52
C LEU A 306 -0.15 5.65 7.27
N ASN A 307 -0.89 6.74 7.50
CA ASN A 307 -0.33 8.10 7.50
C ASN A 307 0.85 8.23 8.47
N ARG A 308 0.69 7.70 9.70
CA ARG A 308 1.73 7.74 10.73
C ARG A 308 2.98 6.95 10.32
N GLU A 309 2.84 5.74 9.80
CA GLU A 309 4.00 4.93 9.40
C GLU A 309 4.69 5.50 8.15
N ALA A 310 3.93 6.12 7.22
CA ALA A 310 4.49 6.87 6.11
C ALA A 310 5.32 8.08 6.59
N ILE A 311 4.83 8.83 7.59
CA ILE A 311 5.58 9.92 8.24
C ILE A 311 6.83 9.38 8.94
N ARG A 312 6.72 8.28 9.71
CA ARG A 312 7.85 7.67 10.42
C ARG A 312 8.95 7.18 9.48
N ALA A 313 8.60 6.71 8.29
CA ALA A 313 9.58 6.35 7.26
C ALA A 313 10.41 7.55 6.78
N LEU A 314 9.85 8.77 6.81
CA LEU A 314 10.60 10.01 6.57
C LEU A 314 11.37 10.43 7.82
N TRP A 315 10.69 10.49 8.97
CA TRP A 315 11.25 10.93 10.24
C TRP A 315 10.48 10.40 11.45
N ASN A 316 11.07 9.44 12.17
CA ASN A 316 10.49 8.82 13.36
C ASN A 316 11.04 9.42 14.66
N THR A 317 10.23 10.22 15.35
CA THR A 317 10.65 10.89 16.59
C THR A 317 10.92 9.96 17.78
N ASP A 318 10.42 8.72 17.73
CA ASP A 318 10.41 7.78 18.85
C ASP A 318 11.79 7.19 19.16
N TYR A 319 12.68 7.18 18.16
CA TYR A 319 14.04 6.68 18.31
C TYR A 319 15.05 7.83 18.41
N PRO A 320 16.10 7.72 19.24
CA PRO A 320 17.10 8.77 19.34
C PRO A 320 17.85 8.97 18.02
N ALA A 321 18.38 10.18 17.82
CA ALA A 321 18.97 10.60 16.54
C ALA A 321 20.13 9.71 16.04
N TRP A 322 20.83 9.01 16.93
CA TRP A 322 21.91 8.09 16.56
C TRP A 322 21.42 6.75 15.99
N ASN A 323 20.18 6.34 16.26
CA ASN A 323 19.60 5.13 15.69
C ASN A 323 18.99 5.43 14.32
N LEU A 324 19.85 5.82 13.37
CA LEU A 324 19.46 6.32 12.05
C LEU A 324 18.56 5.35 11.26
N TYR A 325 18.81 4.04 11.38
CA TYR A 325 18.03 3.01 10.70
C TYR A 325 16.54 3.06 11.07
N LYS A 326 16.23 3.28 12.36
CA LYS A 326 14.84 3.42 12.82
C LYS A 326 14.35 4.88 12.82
N ARG A 327 15.26 5.86 12.89
CA ARG A 327 14.95 7.29 12.94
C ARG A 327 14.54 7.85 11.58
N SER A 328 15.25 7.48 10.51
CA SER A 328 14.92 7.92 9.15
C SER A 328 15.69 7.06 8.15
N PRO A 329 15.05 6.03 7.58
CA PRO A 329 15.60 5.25 6.46
C PRO A 329 16.08 6.14 5.29
N VAL A 330 15.36 7.23 5.01
CA VAL A 330 15.72 8.19 3.95
C VAL A 330 16.99 8.98 4.29
N LEU A 331 17.13 9.47 5.53
CA LEU A 331 18.36 10.13 5.96
C LEU A 331 19.54 9.15 5.94
N LEU A 332 19.33 7.91 6.41
CA LEU A 332 20.34 6.87 6.39
C LEU A 332 20.80 6.59 4.95
N SER A 333 19.87 6.48 3.99
CA SER A 333 20.18 6.38 2.57
C SER A 333 21.06 7.54 2.09
N ALA A 334 20.72 8.78 2.42
CA ALA A 334 21.50 9.94 2.04
C ALA A 334 22.92 9.94 2.62
N LEU A 335 23.07 9.52 3.88
CA LEU A 335 24.37 9.41 4.54
C LEU A 335 25.22 8.28 3.95
N VAL A 336 24.63 7.12 3.69
CA VAL A 336 25.30 5.99 3.03
C VAL A 336 25.70 6.37 1.61
N GLY A 337 24.82 7.01 0.84
CA GLY A 337 25.12 7.56 -0.48
C GLY A 337 26.26 8.55 -0.42
N ALA A 338 26.25 9.49 0.54
CA ALA A 338 27.33 10.45 0.73
C ALA A 338 28.66 9.79 1.09
N LEU A 339 28.64 8.77 1.97
CA LEU A 339 29.81 7.98 2.35
C LEU A 339 30.38 7.25 1.12
N LEU A 340 29.55 6.56 0.35
CA LEU A 340 29.95 5.85 -0.87
C LEU A 340 30.53 6.83 -1.90
N ALA A 341 29.84 7.95 -2.14
CA ALA A 341 30.34 9.01 -3.01
C ALA A 341 31.68 9.57 -2.51
N MET A 342 31.88 9.72 -1.19
CA MET A 342 33.17 10.13 -0.61
C MET A 342 34.27 9.11 -0.85
N VAL A 343 34.00 7.82 -0.67
CA VAL A 343 34.97 6.73 -0.91
C VAL A 343 35.34 6.66 -2.40
N MET A 344 34.36 6.78 -3.28
CA MET A 344 34.52 6.65 -4.74
C MET A 344 35.16 7.89 -5.37
N LEU A 345 34.74 9.08 -4.95
CA LEU A 345 35.27 10.35 -5.45
C LEU A 345 36.51 10.79 -4.66
N ARG A 346 36.84 10.21 -3.51
CA ARG A 346 38.03 10.55 -2.71
C ARG A 346 38.20 12.05 -2.47
N GLY A 347 37.09 12.78 -2.29
CA GLY A 347 37.13 14.23 -2.19
C GLY A 347 35.85 14.83 -1.63
N VAL A 348 35.93 15.36 -0.40
CA VAL A 348 34.82 15.99 0.34
C VAL A 348 34.10 17.06 -0.48
N ARG A 349 34.85 17.88 -1.24
CA ARG A 349 34.26 18.94 -2.08
C ARG A 349 33.37 18.38 -3.20
N LEU A 350 33.82 17.32 -3.88
CA LEU A 350 33.04 16.70 -4.96
C LEU A 350 31.81 16.00 -4.38
N THR A 351 31.97 15.32 -3.25
CA THR A 351 30.86 14.73 -2.51
C THR A 351 29.82 15.78 -2.11
N ALA A 352 30.25 16.94 -1.62
CA ALA A 352 29.33 18.02 -1.26
C ALA A 352 28.55 18.56 -2.48
N ILE A 353 29.20 18.71 -3.65
CA ILE A 353 28.52 19.12 -4.90
C ILE A 353 27.48 18.07 -5.30
N VAL A 354 27.84 16.78 -5.28
CA VAL A 354 26.93 15.68 -5.63
C VAL A 354 25.74 15.60 -4.68
N LEU A 355 26.00 15.68 -3.38
CA LEU A 355 24.94 15.63 -2.36
C LEU A 355 24.03 16.86 -2.46
N PHE A 356 24.58 18.05 -2.63
CA PHE A 356 23.78 19.26 -2.85
C PHE A 356 22.90 19.13 -4.08
N ALA A 357 23.45 18.66 -5.21
CA ALA A 357 22.68 18.47 -6.44
C ALA A 357 21.53 17.49 -6.24
N ALA A 358 21.80 16.37 -5.59
CA ALA A 358 20.81 15.34 -5.33
C ALA A 358 19.71 15.79 -4.37
N THR A 359 20.08 16.40 -3.24
CA THR A 359 19.09 16.94 -2.29
C THR A 359 18.28 18.07 -2.89
N TYR A 360 18.89 18.95 -3.70
CA TYR A 360 18.18 20.02 -4.39
C TYR A 360 17.08 19.47 -5.30
N VAL A 361 17.40 18.48 -6.14
CA VAL A 361 16.42 17.87 -7.04
C VAL A 361 15.34 17.14 -6.25
N ALA A 362 15.72 16.33 -5.24
CA ALA A 362 14.75 15.61 -4.40
C ALA A 362 13.75 16.57 -3.73
N CYS A 363 14.24 17.64 -3.10
CA CYS A 363 13.38 18.64 -2.48
C CYS A 363 12.53 19.41 -3.52
N ALA A 364 13.07 19.69 -4.71
CA ALA A 364 12.33 20.39 -5.76
C ALA A 364 11.18 19.52 -6.30
N THR A 365 11.39 18.21 -6.44
CA THR A 365 10.35 17.27 -6.85
C THR A 365 9.26 17.14 -5.77
N VAL A 366 9.62 17.07 -4.49
CA VAL A 366 8.63 17.05 -3.40
C VAL A 366 7.86 18.35 -3.31
N ALA A 367 8.52 19.49 -3.49
CA ALA A 367 7.89 20.80 -3.49
C ALA A 367 6.84 20.96 -4.61
N LEU A 368 6.93 20.19 -5.70
CA LEU A 368 5.96 20.22 -6.78
C LEU A 368 4.58 19.70 -6.35
N VAL A 369 4.54 18.72 -5.44
CA VAL A 369 3.29 18.09 -4.96
C VAL A 369 2.32 19.12 -4.35
N PRO A 370 2.68 19.87 -3.29
CA PRO A 370 1.78 20.88 -2.72
C PRO A 370 1.57 22.08 -3.65
N LEU A 371 2.49 22.37 -4.58
CA LEU A 371 2.30 23.44 -5.57
C LEU A 371 1.19 23.12 -6.58
N MET A 372 0.92 21.83 -6.82
CA MET A 372 -0.18 21.37 -7.68
C MET A 372 -1.49 21.18 -6.90
N GLY A 373 -1.47 21.35 -5.57
CA GLY A 373 -2.62 21.12 -4.70
C GLY A 373 -2.75 19.67 -4.22
N ASP A 374 -1.80 18.80 -4.54
CA ASP A 374 -1.82 17.39 -4.17
C ASP A 374 -1.21 17.14 -2.78
N THR A 375 -1.48 15.96 -2.24
CA THR A 375 -0.92 15.46 -0.98
C THR A 375 0.08 14.32 -1.21
N LEU A 376 1.03 14.15 -0.27
CA LEU A 376 1.99 13.06 -0.30
C LEU A 376 1.36 11.77 0.24
N ASN A 377 1.01 10.87 -0.66
CA ASN A 377 0.67 9.49 -0.29
C ASN A 377 1.93 8.63 -0.04
N MET A 378 1.72 7.41 0.45
CA MET A 378 2.74 6.43 0.86
C MET A 378 3.65 6.02 -0.28
N VAL A 379 3.15 6.09 -1.52
CA VAL A 379 3.93 5.82 -2.73
C VAL A 379 4.87 6.99 -3.03
N LEU A 380 4.37 8.23 -2.95
CA LEU A 380 5.16 9.45 -3.16
C LEU A 380 6.24 9.65 -2.09
N VAL A 381 6.09 9.09 -0.89
CA VAL A 381 7.12 9.12 0.16
C VAL A 381 8.45 8.49 -0.28
N VAL A 382 8.42 7.57 -1.24
CA VAL A 382 9.62 6.90 -1.76
C VAL A 382 10.36 7.74 -2.81
N MET A 383 9.63 8.61 -3.50
CA MET A 383 10.13 9.46 -4.59
C MET A 383 11.39 10.29 -4.26
N PRO A 384 11.51 10.96 -3.09
CA PRO A 384 12.66 11.80 -2.78
C PRO A 384 13.95 10.97 -2.72
N ASN A 385 13.88 9.74 -2.19
CA ASN A 385 15.03 8.85 -2.12
C ASN A 385 15.46 8.36 -3.51
N LEU A 386 14.49 8.05 -4.37
CA LEU A 386 14.76 7.71 -5.77
C LEU A 386 15.47 8.89 -6.47
N MET A 387 14.95 10.12 -6.34
CA MET A 387 15.55 11.30 -6.96
C MET A 387 16.97 11.57 -6.44
N LEU A 388 17.17 11.41 -5.13
CA LEU A 388 18.49 11.55 -4.52
C LEU A 388 19.51 10.63 -5.21
N VAL A 389 19.21 9.34 -5.24
CA VAL A 389 20.09 8.32 -5.79
C VAL A 389 20.32 8.47 -7.30
N VAL A 390 19.26 8.78 -8.06
CA VAL A 390 19.34 8.98 -9.52
C VAL A 390 20.18 10.21 -9.87
N THR A 391 19.98 11.33 -9.19
CA THR A 391 20.80 12.54 -9.40
C THR A 391 22.25 12.33 -8.97
N MET A 392 22.50 11.58 -7.89
CA MET A 392 23.86 11.20 -7.49
C MET A 392 24.56 10.40 -8.59
N SER A 393 23.88 9.42 -9.19
CA SER A 393 24.39 8.61 -10.30
C SER A 393 24.83 9.49 -11.49
N GLY A 394 23.93 10.35 -11.99
CA GLY A 394 24.22 11.22 -13.13
C GLY A 394 25.36 12.21 -12.85
N ALA A 395 25.41 12.77 -11.64
CA ALA A 395 26.49 13.68 -11.24
C ALA A 395 27.86 12.97 -11.21
N ILE A 396 27.90 11.72 -10.77
CA ILE A 396 29.13 10.90 -10.75
C ILE A 396 29.64 10.62 -12.17
N HIS A 397 28.75 10.34 -13.12
CA HIS A 397 29.14 10.20 -14.53
C HIS A 397 29.81 11.46 -15.07
N ILE A 398 29.22 12.64 -14.87
CA ILE A 398 29.80 13.91 -15.31
C ILE A 398 31.14 14.20 -14.63
N ILE A 399 31.28 13.90 -13.33
CA ILE A 399 32.55 14.06 -12.61
C ILE A 399 33.61 13.11 -13.13
N ASN A 400 33.25 11.86 -13.48
CA ASN A 400 34.18 10.91 -14.08
C ASN A 400 34.60 11.31 -15.50
N TYR A 401 33.68 11.83 -16.32
CA TYR A 401 34.04 12.45 -17.60
C TYR A 401 35.00 13.63 -17.43
N TRP A 402 34.76 14.48 -16.43
CA TRP A 402 35.66 15.58 -16.10
C TRP A 402 37.05 15.11 -15.67
N ARG A 403 37.14 14.04 -14.87
CA ARG A 403 38.43 13.43 -14.50
C ARG A 403 39.19 12.90 -15.70
N HIS A 404 38.49 12.29 -16.66
CA HIS A 404 39.11 11.79 -17.87
C HIS A 404 39.65 12.93 -18.75
N GLU A 405 38.88 14.02 -18.91
CA GLU A 405 39.27 15.17 -19.73
C GLU A 405 40.39 16.02 -19.10
N LEU A 406 40.61 15.89 -17.79
CA LEU A 406 41.76 16.50 -17.09
C LEU A 406 43.10 15.82 -17.44
N ASP A 407 43.08 14.58 -17.93
CA ASP A 407 44.31 13.84 -18.29
C ASP A 407 44.90 14.33 -19.62
N ASP A 408 44.08 14.89 -20.52
CA ASP A 408 44.49 15.31 -21.87
C ASP A 408 44.83 16.82 -21.98
N ASP A 409 44.15 17.72 -21.24
CA ASP A 409 44.50 19.15 -21.10
C ASP A 409 43.69 19.84 -19.97
N GLY A 410 44.29 20.71 -19.16
CA GLY A 410 43.64 21.27 -17.96
C GLY A 410 42.60 22.37 -18.23
N ASP A 411 42.75 23.13 -19.32
CA ASP A 411 41.86 24.26 -19.65
C ASP A 411 40.61 23.78 -20.40
N GLY A 412 39.43 24.21 -19.97
CA GLY A 412 38.15 23.84 -20.60
C GLY A 412 37.67 22.41 -20.33
N ALA A 413 38.30 21.70 -19.38
CA ALA A 413 38.00 20.30 -19.08
C ALA A 413 36.53 20.07 -18.65
N VAL A 414 35.91 21.00 -17.91
CA VAL A 414 34.50 20.85 -17.51
C VAL A 414 33.60 20.99 -18.74
N SER A 415 33.86 21.95 -19.61
CA SER A 415 33.08 22.12 -20.84
C SER A 415 33.23 20.94 -21.82
N ARG A 416 34.41 20.31 -21.90
CA ARG A 416 34.60 19.08 -22.69
C ARG A 416 33.89 17.88 -22.06
N ALA A 417 33.96 17.73 -20.73
CA ALA A 417 33.26 16.66 -20.02
C ALA A 417 31.75 16.70 -20.29
N VAL A 418 31.14 17.90 -20.26
CA VAL A 418 29.72 18.07 -20.62
C VAL A 418 29.48 17.68 -22.08
N ARG A 419 30.35 18.06 -23.02
CA ARG A 419 30.19 17.67 -24.44
C ARG A 419 30.30 16.16 -24.65
N THR A 420 31.22 15.50 -23.96
CA THR A 420 31.41 14.04 -24.03
C THR A 420 30.25 13.31 -23.36
N GLY A 421 29.76 13.80 -22.22
CA GLY A 421 28.63 13.24 -21.48
C GLY A 421 27.24 13.61 -22.01
N LEU A 422 27.10 14.63 -22.87
CA LEU A 422 25.81 15.17 -23.29
C LEU A 422 24.89 14.11 -23.88
N ALA A 423 25.37 13.40 -24.90
CA ALA A 423 24.58 12.37 -25.58
C ALA A 423 24.21 11.20 -24.64
N PRO A 424 25.16 10.52 -23.99
CA PRO A 424 24.81 9.37 -23.16
C PRO A 424 23.97 9.74 -21.93
N CYS A 425 24.28 10.83 -21.21
CA CYS A 425 23.50 11.25 -20.04
C CYS A 425 22.08 11.73 -20.41
N THR A 426 21.92 12.41 -21.55
CA THR A 426 20.59 12.83 -22.02
C THR A 426 19.76 11.60 -22.39
N LEU A 427 20.33 10.67 -23.15
CA LEU A 427 19.61 9.46 -23.56
C LEU A 427 19.20 8.61 -22.35
N ALA A 428 20.11 8.41 -21.40
CA ALA A 428 19.82 7.69 -20.16
C ALA A 428 18.73 8.36 -19.30
N SER A 429 18.75 9.70 -19.22
CA SER A 429 17.72 10.43 -18.48
C SER A 429 16.38 10.40 -19.20
N VAL A 430 16.37 10.45 -20.54
CA VAL A 430 15.14 10.31 -21.35
C VAL A 430 14.56 8.90 -21.23
N THR A 431 15.37 7.84 -21.24
CA THR A 431 14.86 6.47 -20.99
C THR A 431 14.33 6.31 -19.59
N THR A 432 15.00 6.89 -18.59
CA THR A 432 14.51 6.89 -17.20
C THR A 432 13.19 7.64 -17.10
N ALA A 433 13.07 8.79 -17.78
CA ALA A 433 11.84 9.57 -17.85
C ALA A 433 10.72 8.80 -18.58
N ILE A 434 11.01 8.06 -19.65
CA ILE A 434 10.04 7.17 -20.31
C ILE A 434 9.59 6.05 -19.35
N GLY A 435 10.53 5.45 -18.60
CA GLY A 435 10.24 4.43 -17.60
C GLY A 435 9.29 4.94 -16.51
N THR A 436 9.56 6.11 -15.94
CA THR A 436 8.65 6.73 -14.95
C THR A 436 7.36 7.24 -15.57
N ALA A 437 7.39 7.80 -16.77
CA ALA A 437 6.21 8.33 -17.45
C ALA A 437 5.23 7.22 -17.84
N SER A 438 5.72 6.00 -18.08
CA SER A 438 4.85 4.84 -18.32
C SER A 438 3.91 4.55 -17.15
N LEU A 439 4.31 4.87 -15.91
CA LEU A 439 3.46 4.70 -14.73
C LEU A 439 2.29 5.69 -14.73
N ALA A 440 2.39 6.80 -15.47
CA ALA A 440 1.29 7.76 -15.60
C ALA A 440 0.07 7.21 -16.36
N THR A 441 0.20 6.04 -17.02
CA THR A 441 -0.93 5.34 -17.65
C THR A 441 -1.67 4.41 -16.69
N SER A 442 -1.23 4.31 -15.42
CA SER A 442 -1.95 3.53 -14.42
C SER A 442 -3.27 4.19 -14.06
N THR A 443 -4.29 3.37 -13.85
CA THR A 443 -5.59 3.77 -13.32
C THR A 443 -5.52 4.13 -11.84
N LEU A 444 -4.57 3.54 -11.09
CA LEU A 444 -4.35 3.86 -9.69
C LEU A 444 -3.70 5.24 -9.53
N LEU A 445 -4.42 6.17 -8.93
CA LEU A 445 -4.01 7.56 -8.75
C LEU A 445 -2.64 7.72 -8.05
N PRO A 446 -2.28 6.96 -7.01
CA PRO A 446 -0.95 7.06 -6.40
C PRO A 446 0.20 6.70 -7.36
N ILE A 447 0.03 5.66 -8.18
CA ILE A 447 1.03 5.22 -9.17
C ILE A 447 1.16 6.26 -10.27
N ARG A 448 0.02 6.74 -10.77
CA ARG A 448 -0.04 7.77 -11.82
C ARG A 448 0.65 9.05 -11.38
N SER A 449 0.33 9.54 -10.19
CA SER A 449 0.93 10.73 -9.59
C SER A 449 2.44 10.56 -9.43
N PHE A 450 2.88 9.42 -8.89
CA PHE A 450 4.31 9.13 -8.80
C PHE A 450 5.00 9.14 -10.16
N GLY A 451 4.39 8.55 -11.19
CA GLY A 451 4.91 8.55 -12.56
C GLY A 451 5.10 9.96 -13.11
N LEU A 452 4.10 10.82 -12.93
CA LEU A 452 4.13 12.22 -13.36
C LEU A 452 5.21 13.02 -12.62
N TYR A 453 5.18 13.03 -11.28
CA TYR A 453 6.12 13.78 -10.46
C TYR A 453 7.57 13.30 -10.64
N SER A 454 7.78 11.99 -10.67
CA SER A 454 9.11 11.41 -10.87
C SER A 454 9.66 11.72 -12.27
N THR A 455 8.81 11.78 -13.30
CA THR A 455 9.25 12.16 -14.66
C THR A 455 9.78 13.60 -14.68
N VAL A 456 9.06 14.53 -14.05
CA VAL A 456 9.52 15.91 -13.90
C VAL A 456 10.81 15.96 -13.08
N GLY A 457 10.90 15.18 -12.00
CA GLY A 457 12.11 15.04 -11.19
C GLY A 457 13.32 14.51 -11.95
N VAL A 458 13.15 13.50 -12.81
CA VAL A 458 14.22 12.94 -13.66
C VAL A 458 14.69 13.96 -14.70
N LEU A 459 13.77 14.69 -15.34
CA LEU A 459 14.14 15.76 -16.27
C LEU A 459 14.83 16.93 -15.54
N GLY A 460 14.39 17.25 -14.33
CA GLY A 460 15.05 18.20 -13.43
C GLY A 460 16.45 17.74 -13.02
N SER A 461 16.63 16.43 -12.77
CA SER A 461 17.93 15.80 -12.52
C SER A 461 18.86 15.95 -13.71
N LEU A 462 18.40 15.70 -14.94
CA LEU A 462 19.17 15.93 -16.16
C LEU A 462 19.64 17.38 -16.27
N ALA A 463 18.75 18.34 -16.04
CA ALA A 463 19.09 19.76 -16.05
C ALA A 463 20.13 20.09 -14.96
N MET A 464 19.97 19.54 -13.76
CA MET A 464 20.92 19.72 -12.67
C MET A 464 22.29 19.11 -13.00
N VAL A 465 22.33 17.94 -13.60
CA VAL A 465 23.57 17.22 -13.95
C VAL A 465 24.30 17.88 -15.12
N LEU A 466 23.60 18.40 -16.13
CA LEU A 466 24.23 19.02 -17.31
C LEU A 466 24.51 20.51 -17.19
N LEU A 467 23.79 21.22 -16.31
CA LEU A 467 23.92 22.67 -16.14
C LEU A 467 24.40 23.05 -14.73
N GLY A 468 23.78 22.48 -13.70
CA GLY A 468 24.07 22.80 -12.30
C GLY A 468 25.41 22.28 -11.81
N VAL A 469 25.67 20.98 -11.95
CA VAL A 469 26.92 20.33 -11.51
C VAL A 469 28.15 20.96 -12.18
N PRO A 470 28.19 21.19 -13.51
CA PRO A 470 29.29 21.89 -14.15
C PRO A 470 29.51 23.32 -13.64
N ALA A 471 28.43 24.07 -13.39
CA ALA A 471 28.53 25.43 -12.85
C ALA A 471 29.10 25.42 -11.42
N LEU A 472 28.68 24.47 -10.58
CA LEU A 472 29.21 24.27 -9.23
C LEU A 472 30.69 23.84 -9.25
N LEU A 473 31.09 22.97 -10.19
CA LEU A 473 32.49 22.55 -10.37
C LEU A 473 33.38 23.74 -10.76
N LYS A 474 32.94 24.58 -11.72
CA LYS A 474 33.67 25.80 -12.13
C LYS A 474 33.78 26.82 -10.99
N LEU A 475 32.70 26.99 -10.21
CA LEU A 475 32.67 27.88 -9.04
C LEU A 475 33.66 27.42 -7.96
N ALA A 476 33.63 26.13 -7.62
CA ALA A 476 34.52 25.53 -6.62
C ALA A 476 36.00 25.57 -7.03
N GLY A 477 36.29 25.57 -8.34
CA GLY A 477 37.64 25.56 -8.91
C GLY A 477 38.36 24.21 -8.74
N PRO A 478 39.49 23.99 -9.44
CA PRO A 478 40.27 22.76 -9.26
C PRO A 478 40.82 22.73 -7.83
N GLY A 479 40.32 21.82 -7.00
CA GLY A 479 40.97 21.54 -5.73
C GLY A 479 42.39 21.01 -5.98
N SER A 480 43.32 21.31 -5.07
CA SER A 480 44.74 20.89 -5.11
C SER A 480 44.98 19.37 -5.16
N ARG A 481 43.93 18.54 -5.12
CA ARG A 481 43.96 17.07 -5.19
C ARG A 481 43.37 16.48 -6.47
N GLY A 482 43.13 17.29 -7.52
CA GLY A 482 42.66 16.82 -8.83
C GLY A 482 43.68 16.03 -9.67
N ARG A 483 44.85 15.65 -9.12
CA ARG A 483 45.89 14.90 -9.86
C ARG A 483 45.87 13.42 -9.51
N ARG A 484 45.60 12.61 -10.55
CA ARG A 484 45.68 11.14 -10.69
C ARG A 484 44.63 10.30 -9.97
N ALA A 485 43.70 9.74 -10.75
CA ALA A 485 43.48 8.30 -10.68
C ALA A 485 44.47 7.65 -11.68
N PRO A 486 45.33 6.70 -11.29
CA PRO A 486 46.30 6.12 -12.21
C PRO A 486 45.58 5.25 -13.26
N SER A 487 45.54 5.72 -14.51
CA SER A 487 45.04 4.98 -15.67
C SER A 487 45.79 3.66 -15.94
N SER A 488 46.96 3.45 -15.32
CA SER A 488 47.81 2.27 -15.54
C SER A 488 47.68 1.14 -14.52
N ARG A 489 46.82 1.23 -13.48
CA ARG A 489 46.85 0.27 -12.34
C ARG A 489 45.63 -0.62 -12.13
N ASN A 490 44.55 -0.48 -12.91
CA ASN A 490 43.37 -1.32 -12.73
C ASN A 490 43.45 -2.61 -13.57
N SER A 491 44.32 -3.54 -13.15
CA SER A 491 44.40 -4.89 -13.75
C SER A 491 43.05 -5.62 -13.74
N GLY A 492 42.21 -5.38 -12.73
CA GLY A 492 40.92 -6.08 -12.56
C GLY A 492 39.93 -5.89 -13.70
N TRP A 493 39.75 -4.66 -14.20
CA TRP A 493 38.82 -4.40 -15.32
C TRP A 493 39.32 -5.00 -16.63
N ARG A 494 40.64 -4.99 -16.87
CA ARG A 494 41.25 -5.67 -18.03
C ARG A 494 41.09 -7.19 -17.94
N THR A 495 41.26 -7.76 -16.75
CA THR A 495 41.02 -9.18 -16.49
C THR A 495 39.55 -9.54 -16.68
N LEU A 496 38.62 -8.73 -16.18
CA LEU A 496 37.19 -8.94 -16.38
C LEU A 496 36.81 -8.87 -17.86
N GLY A 497 37.30 -7.85 -18.58
CA GLY A 497 37.08 -7.73 -20.02
C GLY A 497 37.68 -8.89 -20.81
N TRP A 498 38.84 -9.43 -20.40
CA TRP A 498 39.39 -10.65 -20.98
C TRP A 498 38.53 -11.87 -20.70
N PHE A 499 38.04 -12.02 -19.46
CA PHE A 499 37.21 -13.14 -19.05
C PHE A 499 35.88 -13.15 -19.82
N THR A 500 35.18 -12.01 -19.86
CA THR A 500 33.89 -11.88 -20.56
C THR A 500 34.03 -12.08 -22.06
N SER A 501 35.12 -11.60 -22.68
CA SER A 501 35.36 -11.81 -24.11
C SER A 501 35.81 -13.23 -24.45
N LYS A 502 36.59 -13.90 -23.59
CA LYS A 502 37.04 -15.29 -23.81
C LYS A 502 35.91 -16.31 -23.62
N TYR A 503 35.13 -16.17 -22.55
CA TYR A 503 34.08 -17.13 -22.18
C TYR A 503 32.67 -16.67 -22.57
N HIS A 504 32.55 -15.76 -23.54
CA HIS A 504 31.28 -15.11 -23.91
C HIS A 504 30.13 -16.09 -24.20
N VAL A 505 30.39 -17.23 -24.86
CA VAL A 505 29.36 -18.24 -25.17
C VAL A 505 28.85 -18.93 -23.91
N ALA A 506 29.75 -19.35 -23.01
CA ALA A 506 29.38 -20.03 -21.77
C ALA A 506 28.60 -19.09 -20.83
N ILE A 507 29.03 -17.82 -20.76
CA ILE A 507 28.35 -16.77 -19.99
C ILE A 507 26.93 -16.53 -20.54
N GLN A 508 26.78 -16.35 -21.86
CA GLN A 508 25.47 -16.15 -22.47
C GLN A 508 24.55 -17.35 -22.22
N PHE A 509 25.04 -18.58 -22.36
CA PHE A 509 24.26 -19.78 -22.09
C PHE A 509 23.80 -19.83 -20.63
N LEU A 510 24.72 -19.68 -19.66
CA LEU A 510 24.41 -19.71 -18.24
C LEU A 510 23.38 -18.64 -17.86
N LEU A 511 23.58 -17.39 -18.28
CA LEU A 511 22.66 -16.30 -17.95
C LEU A 511 21.32 -16.45 -18.66
N THR A 512 21.28 -17.04 -19.86
CA THR A 512 20.00 -17.38 -20.52
C THR A 512 19.25 -18.45 -19.74
N VAL A 513 19.93 -19.49 -19.25
CA VAL A 513 19.31 -20.52 -18.40
C VAL A 513 18.74 -19.91 -17.12
N VAL A 514 19.52 -19.07 -16.42
CA VAL A 514 19.06 -18.35 -15.22
C VAL A 514 17.83 -17.48 -15.53
N PHE A 515 17.84 -16.76 -16.65
CA PHE A 515 16.72 -15.94 -17.07
C PHE A 515 15.46 -16.77 -17.34
N LEU A 516 15.57 -17.86 -18.11
CA LEU A 516 14.45 -18.76 -18.40
C LEU A 516 13.90 -19.41 -17.13
N GLN A 517 14.77 -19.82 -16.20
CA GLN A 517 14.37 -20.36 -14.90
C GLN A 517 13.58 -19.32 -14.09
N SER A 518 14.02 -18.07 -14.11
CA SER A 518 13.35 -16.96 -13.43
C SER A 518 11.99 -16.62 -14.05
N VAL A 519 11.90 -16.60 -15.39
CA VAL A 519 10.64 -16.41 -16.13
C VAL A 519 9.65 -17.53 -15.83
N TRP A 520 10.12 -18.78 -15.75
CA TRP A 520 9.28 -19.91 -15.33
C TRP A 520 8.74 -19.73 -13.90
N GLY A 521 9.48 -19.06 -13.02
CA GLY A 521 9.00 -18.69 -11.69
C GLY A 521 7.82 -17.73 -11.66
N MET A 522 7.67 -16.87 -12.66
CA MET A 522 6.65 -15.81 -12.68
C MET A 522 5.21 -16.35 -12.68
N GLN A 523 4.98 -17.61 -13.04
CA GLN A 523 3.64 -18.22 -12.96
C GLN A 523 3.08 -18.32 -11.53
N TRP A 524 3.94 -18.20 -10.50
CA TRP A 524 3.54 -18.24 -9.08
C TRP A 524 3.43 -16.86 -8.44
N LEU A 525 3.44 -15.80 -9.25
CA LEU A 525 3.34 -14.42 -8.79
C LEU A 525 1.95 -14.18 -8.17
N ARG A 526 1.94 -13.57 -6.99
CA ARG A 526 0.73 -13.20 -6.23
C ARG A 526 0.69 -11.69 -6.05
N THR A 527 -0.50 -11.09 -6.01
CA THR A 527 -0.67 -9.65 -5.74
C THR A 527 -1.26 -9.44 -4.35
N GLU A 528 -0.92 -8.32 -3.72
CA GLU A 528 -1.44 -7.90 -2.42
C GLU A 528 -1.96 -6.46 -2.50
N THR A 529 -3.21 -6.27 -2.09
CA THR A 529 -3.86 -4.94 -2.02
C THR A 529 -4.50 -4.66 -0.67
N LYS A 530 -4.49 -5.62 0.26
CA LYS A 530 -5.04 -5.41 1.59
C LYS A 530 -4.13 -4.46 2.37
N VAL A 531 -4.69 -3.35 2.82
CA VAL A 531 -3.96 -2.31 3.57
C VAL A 531 -3.26 -2.89 4.80
N ILE A 532 -3.93 -3.79 5.52
CA ILE A 532 -3.38 -4.40 6.74
C ILE A 532 -2.10 -5.21 6.47
N ARG A 533 -1.91 -5.71 5.25
CA ARG A 533 -0.73 -6.49 4.83
C ARG A 533 0.48 -5.63 4.47
N TYR A 534 0.34 -4.30 4.51
CA TYR A 534 1.47 -3.37 4.49
C TYR A 534 2.12 -3.17 5.85
N PHE A 535 1.50 -3.68 6.93
CA PHE A 535 2.06 -3.63 8.27
C PHE A 535 2.70 -5.00 8.62
N PRO A 536 3.86 -5.02 9.28
CA PRO A 536 4.45 -6.24 9.80
C PRO A 536 3.67 -6.74 11.01
N ASP A 537 3.71 -8.06 11.23
CA ASP A 537 2.86 -8.76 12.21
C ASP A 537 3.06 -8.32 13.68
N HIS A 538 4.18 -7.66 14.00
CA HIS A 538 4.50 -7.20 15.35
C HIS A 538 3.90 -5.83 15.71
N LEU A 539 3.24 -5.14 14.76
CA LEU A 539 2.60 -3.86 15.06
C LEU A 539 1.24 -4.07 15.71
N ARG A 540 0.95 -3.25 16.73
CA ARG A 540 -0.31 -3.25 17.48
C ARG A 540 -1.57 -3.20 16.61
N ILE A 541 -1.55 -2.53 15.45
CA ILE A 541 -2.71 -2.54 14.54
C ILE A 541 -3.05 -3.94 14.04
N VAL A 542 -2.03 -4.76 13.75
CA VAL A 542 -2.24 -6.14 13.30
C VAL A 542 -2.78 -6.99 14.44
N GLU A 543 -2.25 -6.82 15.65
CA GLU A 543 -2.76 -7.47 16.87
C GLU A 543 -4.21 -7.09 17.18
N ASP A 544 -4.56 -5.80 17.06
CA ASP A 544 -5.91 -5.30 17.30
C ASP A 544 -6.91 -5.88 16.28
N TYR A 545 -6.52 -5.96 14.99
CA TYR A 545 -7.33 -6.62 13.96
C TYR A 545 -7.46 -8.12 14.20
N ASP A 546 -6.39 -8.78 14.66
CA ASP A 546 -6.40 -10.20 14.98
C ASP A 546 -7.36 -10.51 16.13
N PHE A 547 -7.41 -9.64 17.13
CA PHE A 547 -8.41 -9.70 18.20
C PHE A 547 -9.84 -9.62 17.65
N PHE A 548 -10.14 -8.61 16.81
CA PHE A 548 -11.50 -8.44 16.28
C PHE A 548 -11.93 -9.63 15.42
N GLU A 549 -11.10 -10.09 14.49
CA GLU A 549 -11.46 -11.19 13.59
C GLU A 549 -11.55 -12.55 14.29
N GLN A 550 -10.73 -12.81 15.31
CA GLN A 550 -10.72 -14.10 15.99
C GLN A 550 -11.80 -14.24 17.06
N LEU A 551 -12.30 -13.14 17.61
CA LEU A 551 -13.16 -13.19 18.81
C LEU A 551 -14.47 -12.43 18.64
N LEU A 552 -14.51 -11.43 17.77
CA LEU A 552 -15.62 -10.49 17.68
C LEU A 552 -16.37 -10.55 16.33
N ALA A 553 -15.86 -9.82 15.34
CA ALA A 553 -16.49 -9.58 14.06
C ALA A 553 -15.45 -9.12 13.04
N GLY A 554 -15.78 -9.30 11.77
CA GLY A 554 -15.05 -8.77 10.64
C GLY A 554 -15.00 -7.24 10.68
N VAL A 555 -13.80 -6.70 10.50
CA VAL A 555 -13.52 -5.26 10.56
C VAL A 555 -13.83 -4.56 9.23
N VAL A 556 -13.82 -5.31 8.12
CA VAL A 556 -14.15 -4.81 6.78
C VAL A 556 -15.53 -5.28 6.37
N ASN A 557 -16.20 -4.49 5.54
CA ASN A 557 -17.59 -4.73 5.18
C ASN A 557 -17.76 -4.88 3.66
N VAL A 558 -18.69 -5.75 3.29
CA VAL A 558 -19.36 -5.80 2.00
C VAL A 558 -20.79 -5.33 2.23
N ASP A 559 -21.29 -4.39 1.43
CA ASP A 559 -22.68 -3.96 1.49
C ASP A 559 -23.41 -4.46 0.24
N VAL A 560 -24.49 -5.21 0.46
CA VAL A 560 -25.41 -5.64 -0.60
C VAL A 560 -26.61 -4.71 -0.57
N LEU A 561 -26.80 -3.96 -1.65
CA LEU A 561 -27.91 -3.04 -1.85
C LEU A 561 -28.98 -3.74 -2.69
N VAL A 562 -30.06 -4.18 -2.04
CA VAL A 562 -31.23 -4.77 -2.70
C VAL A 562 -32.17 -3.65 -3.12
N HIS A 563 -32.42 -3.54 -4.41
CA HIS A 563 -33.21 -2.49 -5.04
C HIS A 563 -34.57 -3.05 -5.45
N PHE A 564 -35.65 -2.33 -5.09
CA PHE A 564 -37.00 -2.60 -5.56
C PHE A 564 -37.52 -1.37 -6.28
N ASN A 565 -37.84 -1.53 -7.56
CA ASN A 565 -38.37 -0.46 -8.38
C ASN A 565 -39.86 -0.18 -8.11
N GLU A 566 -40.39 0.87 -8.73
CA GLU A 566 -41.81 1.24 -8.63
C GLU A 566 -42.79 0.06 -8.89
N SER A 567 -42.53 -0.79 -9.89
CA SER A 567 -43.38 -1.96 -10.18
C SER A 567 -43.35 -3.00 -9.05
N ALA A 568 -42.18 -3.30 -8.49
CA ALA A 568 -42.05 -4.22 -7.36
C ALA A 568 -42.76 -3.67 -6.11
N ILE A 569 -42.65 -2.36 -5.87
CA ILE A 569 -43.31 -1.67 -4.76
C ILE A 569 -44.84 -1.73 -4.90
N ALA A 570 -45.36 -1.61 -6.13
CA ALA A 570 -46.79 -1.68 -6.41
C ALA A 570 -47.37 -3.10 -6.32
N GLU A 571 -46.61 -4.11 -6.76
CA GLU A 571 -47.08 -5.50 -6.85
C GLU A 571 -46.91 -6.29 -5.55
N THR A 572 -45.99 -5.89 -4.66
CA THR A 572 -45.64 -6.64 -3.45
C THR A 572 -45.89 -5.84 -2.19
N ASP A 573 -46.19 -6.54 -1.09
CA ASP A 573 -46.26 -5.89 0.22
C ASP A 573 -44.87 -5.75 0.86
N ILE A 574 -44.79 -4.87 1.86
CA ILE A 574 -43.54 -4.57 2.56
C ILE A 574 -42.99 -5.79 3.31
N VAL A 575 -43.86 -6.71 3.76
CA VAL A 575 -43.47 -7.93 4.47
C VAL A 575 -42.77 -8.89 3.52
N ARG A 576 -43.31 -9.10 2.31
CA ARG A 576 -42.66 -9.93 1.30
C ARG A 576 -41.27 -9.40 0.97
N ARG A 577 -41.11 -8.08 0.79
CA ARG A 577 -39.79 -7.47 0.57
C ARG A 577 -38.84 -7.67 1.76
N LEU A 578 -39.33 -7.48 2.98
CA LEU A 578 -38.56 -7.71 4.21
C LEU A 578 -38.11 -9.16 4.36
N GLU A 579 -38.98 -10.14 4.07
CA GLU A 579 -38.64 -11.56 4.11
C GLU A 579 -37.67 -11.95 2.99
N THR A 580 -37.77 -11.34 1.81
CA THR A 580 -36.75 -11.50 0.75
C THR A 580 -35.38 -11.01 1.24
N VAL A 581 -35.32 -9.82 1.85
CA VAL A 581 -34.08 -9.29 2.45
C VAL A 581 -33.55 -10.22 3.53
N ARG A 582 -34.42 -10.76 4.41
CA ARG A 582 -34.05 -11.73 5.44
C ARG A 582 -33.52 -13.04 4.85
N ALA A 583 -34.13 -13.53 3.78
CA ALA A 583 -33.70 -14.75 3.11
C ALA A 583 -32.31 -14.59 2.50
N ILE A 584 -32.06 -13.45 1.82
CA ILE A 584 -30.74 -13.09 1.30
C ILE A 584 -29.74 -13.03 2.45
N GLU A 585 -30.06 -12.31 3.52
CA GLU A 585 -29.20 -12.18 4.70
C GLU A 585 -28.82 -13.55 5.29
N THR A 586 -29.80 -14.42 5.51
CA THR A 586 -29.58 -15.77 6.06
C THR A 586 -28.70 -16.63 5.14
N ALA A 587 -28.85 -16.48 3.81
CA ALA A 587 -28.00 -17.17 2.85
C ALA A 587 -26.54 -16.67 2.87
N LEU A 588 -26.33 -15.38 3.17
CA LEU A 588 -25.02 -14.74 3.26
C LEU A 588 -24.31 -15.06 4.58
N GLN A 589 -25.02 -15.15 5.69
CA GLN A 589 -24.45 -15.45 7.01
C GLN A 589 -23.69 -16.79 7.04
N ASN A 590 -24.10 -17.74 6.20
CA ASN A 590 -23.50 -19.08 6.12
C ASN A 590 -22.27 -19.16 5.17
N GLN A 591 -21.81 -18.06 4.60
CA GLN A 591 -20.67 -18.07 3.67
C GLN A 591 -19.31 -18.07 4.40
N PRO A 592 -18.32 -18.86 3.93
CA PRO A 592 -16.97 -18.83 4.49
C PRO A 592 -16.34 -17.44 4.45
N GLY A 593 -15.88 -16.94 5.59
CA GLY A 593 -15.22 -15.63 5.72
C GLY A 593 -16.16 -14.47 6.08
N VAL A 594 -17.47 -14.72 6.14
CA VAL A 594 -18.47 -13.84 6.74
C VAL A 594 -18.52 -14.13 8.24
N THR A 595 -18.42 -13.10 9.07
CA THR A 595 -18.54 -13.23 10.53
C THR A 595 -19.98 -13.01 10.99
N GLY A 596 -20.69 -12.10 10.33
CA GLY A 596 -22.06 -11.74 10.67
C GLY A 596 -22.66 -10.80 9.62
N THR A 597 -23.97 -10.67 9.67
CA THR A 597 -24.75 -9.80 8.77
C THR A 597 -25.64 -8.89 9.58
N LEU A 598 -26.00 -7.74 9.03
CA LEU A 598 -26.97 -6.84 9.63
C LEU A 598 -27.86 -6.21 8.55
N SER A 599 -29.17 -6.30 8.73
CA SER A 599 -30.16 -5.63 7.89
C SER A 599 -31.34 -5.05 8.68
N VAL A 600 -32.26 -4.38 7.98
CA VAL A 600 -33.54 -3.96 8.60
C VAL A 600 -34.34 -5.15 9.13
N ALA A 601 -34.17 -6.34 8.55
CA ALA A 601 -34.89 -7.54 8.94
C ALA A 601 -34.56 -8.00 10.37
N ASP A 602 -33.37 -7.67 10.88
CA ASP A 602 -32.94 -8.03 12.24
C ASP A 602 -33.71 -7.30 13.32
N PHE A 603 -34.22 -6.12 13.03
CA PHE A 603 -34.99 -5.30 13.99
C PHE A 603 -36.49 -5.57 13.91
N ARG A 604 -36.92 -6.49 13.04
CA ARG A 604 -38.34 -6.79 12.82
C ARG A 604 -38.60 -8.27 13.05
N ARG A 605 -39.82 -8.56 13.49
CA ARG A 605 -40.37 -9.92 13.55
C ARG A 605 -40.89 -10.32 12.18
N THR A 606 -40.93 -11.63 11.92
CA THR A 606 -41.71 -12.20 10.82
C THR A 606 -43.18 -11.89 11.08
N LEU A 607 -43.87 -11.33 10.09
CA LEU A 607 -45.31 -11.13 10.12
C LEU A 607 -45.95 -12.10 9.14
N GLU A 608 -46.88 -12.91 9.61
CA GLU A 608 -47.69 -13.76 8.73
C GLU A 608 -48.92 -12.98 8.26
N PRO A 609 -49.28 -13.07 6.96
CA PRO A 609 -50.51 -12.47 6.48
C PRO A 609 -51.71 -13.17 7.14
N PRO A 610 -52.79 -12.43 7.47
CA PRO A 610 -54.00 -13.02 8.03
C PRO A 610 -54.61 -14.02 7.04
N ALA A 611 -55.17 -15.12 7.56
CA ALA A 611 -55.80 -16.15 6.75
C ALA A 611 -56.99 -15.60 5.92
N GLU A 612 -57.35 -16.29 4.83
CA GLU A 612 -58.39 -15.80 3.92
C GLU A 612 -59.78 -15.69 4.57
N ASP A 613 -60.04 -16.46 5.63
CA ASP A 613 -61.28 -16.48 6.40
C ASP A 613 -61.32 -15.44 7.54
N GLU A 614 -60.20 -14.75 7.81
CA GLU A 614 -60.14 -13.73 8.86
C GLU A 614 -61.08 -12.53 8.57
N PRO A 615 -61.70 -11.93 9.61
CA PRO A 615 -62.62 -10.81 9.46
C PRO A 615 -61.97 -9.61 8.76
N LEU A 616 -62.78 -8.85 8.02
CA LEU A 616 -62.34 -7.64 7.29
C LEU A 616 -61.60 -6.64 8.21
N ARG A 617 -62.00 -6.53 9.49
CA ARG A 617 -61.34 -5.69 10.49
C ARG A 617 -59.88 -6.09 10.71
N VAL A 618 -59.57 -7.39 10.78
CA VAL A 618 -58.21 -7.91 10.96
C VAL A 618 -57.37 -7.60 9.72
N LYS A 619 -57.91 -7.82 8.53
CA LYS A 619 -57.22 -7.49 7.26
C LYS A 619 -56.97 -5.99 7.10
N LEU A 620 -57.88 -5.13 7.57
CA LEU A 620 -57.71 -3.68 7.58
C LEU A 620 -56.62 -3.24 8.58
N LEU A 621 -56.63 -3.78 9.79
CA LEU A 621 -55.60 -3.52 10.81
C LEU A 621 -54.23 -3.97 10.33
N TYR A 622 -54.14 -5.14 9.67
CA TYR A 622 -52.93 -5.62 9.03
C TYR A 622 -52.43 -4.63 7.97
N ARG A 623 -53.27 -4.20 7.03
CA ARG A 623 -52.90 -3.20 6.00
C ARG A 623 -52.47 -1.85 6.60
N GLN A 624 -53.12 -1.39 7.66
CA GLN A 624 -52.70 -0.18 8.38
C GLN A 624 -51.33 -0.38 9.07
N GLY A 625 -51.11 -1.54 9.67
CA GLY A 625 -49.83 -1.95 10.23
C GLY A 625 -48.70 -1.95 9.19
N LEU A 626 -48.94 -2.50 8.00
CA LEU A 626 -47.98 -2.49 6.89
C LEU A 626 -47.62 -1.06 6.45
N ARG A 627 -48.60 -0.15 6.36
CA ARG A 627 -48.35 1.26 6.04
C ARG A 627 -47.49 1.94 7.10
N ARG A 628 -47.79 1.72 8.38
CA ARG A 628 -47.00 2.23 9.51
C ARG A 628 -45.59 1.66 9.51
N MET A 629 -45.43 0.37 9.20
CA MET A 629 -44.13 -0.27 9.09
C MET A 629 -43.30 0.37 7.97
N ARG A 630 -43.86 0.49 6.76
CA ARG A 630 -43.18 1.13 5.63
C ARG A 630 -42.79 2.57 5.95
N ALA A 631 -43.70 3.34 6.55
CA ALA A 631 -43.39 4.69 7.00
C ALA A 631 -42.24 4.69 8.04
N GLY A 632 -42.23 3.78 9.01
CA GLY A 632 -41.13 3.69 9.98
C GLY A 632 -39.80 3.25 9.38
N ILE A 633 -39.81 2.51 8.26
CA ILE A 633 -38.58 2.09 7.56
C ILE A 633 -38.02 3.22 6.69
N PHE A 634 -38.88 4.00 6.03
CA PHE A 634 -38.44 4.98 5.01
C PHE A 634 -38.70 6.46 5.34
N GLN A 635 -39.42 6.80 6.40
CA GLN A 635 -39.80 8.18 6.77
C GLN A 635 -39.43 8.55 8.22
N LEU A 636 -38.46 9.48 8.36
CA LEU A 636 -38.61 10.89 8.83
C LEU A 636 -37.22 11.58 8.73
N PRO A 637 -37.11 12.81 8.15
CA PRO A 637 -37.76 14.00 8.71
C PRO A 637 -38.46 14.90 7.67
N PHE A 638 -39.73 15.26 7.90
CA PHE A 638 -40.34 16.58 7.69
C PHE A 638 -41.81 16.55 8.15
N GLY A 639 -42.15 17.34 9.18
CA GLY A 639 -43.44 18.03 9.35
C GLY A 639 -44.75 17.25 9.59
N SER A 640 -45.20 17.30 10.85
CA SER A 640 -46.59 17.36 11.35
C SER A 640 -47.47 16.10 11.53
N SER A 641 -47.88 15.99 12.80
CA SER A 641 -48.98 15.26 13.46
C SER A 641 -50.25 14.94 12.65
N ALA A 642 -50.75 13.71 12.80
CA ALA A 642 -52.18 13.45 13.03
C ALA A 642 -52.41 12.14 13.82
N ALA A 643 -53.38 12.21 14.73
CA ALA A 643 -53.60 11.44 15.98
C ALA A 643 -54.26 10.03 15.83
N PRO A 644 -54.46 9.27 16.94
CA PRO A 644 -54.70 7.81 16.94
C PRO A 644 -56.15 7.31 17.21
N ASP A 645 -56.34 6.03 16.84
CA ASP A 645 -57.25 4.94 17.32
C ASP A 645 -58.76 4.90 17.03
N PRO A 646 -59.40 3.69 17.12
CA PRO A 646 -59.92 3.23 18.42
C PRO A 646 -59.85 1.69 18.76
N VAL A 647 -59.78 1.44 20.10
CA VAL A 647 -60.22 0.26 20.94
C VAL A 647 -59.23 -0.93 21.09
N GLU A 648 -58.73 -1.38 22.26
CA GLU A 648 -58.92 -1.08 23.71
C GLU A 648 -57.73 -1.63 24.55
N ALA A 649 -57.34 -0.86 25.61
CA ALA A 649 -56.60 -1.20 26.86
C ALA A 649 -55.19 -1.85 26.80
N SER A 650 -54.13 -1.34 27.43
CA SER A 650 -53.96 -0.36 28.52
C SER A 650 -52.48 0.10 28.60
N GLU A 651 -52.28 1.36 29.03
CA GLU A 651 -51.06 2.16 29.27
C GLU A 651 -50.53 3.06 28.11
N PRO A 652 -50.54 4.41 28.31
CA PRO A 652 -50.08 5.41 27.35
C PRO A 652 -48.70 5.99 27.71
N ASP A 653 -47.81 6.04 26.71
CA ASP A 653 -46.67 6.96 26.51
C ASP A 653 -45.44 6.24 25.97
N ALA A 654 -45.49 5.87 24.69
CA ALA A 654 -44.32 5.76 23.84
C ALA A 654 -44.75 5.87 22.37
N ALA A 655 -44.48 7.02 21.76
CA ALA A 655 -44.51 7.14 20.30
C ALA A 655 -43.44 6.20 19.71
N PRO A 656 -43.73 5.40 18.67
CA PRO A 656 -42.72 4.53 18.08
C PRO A 656 -41.68 5.35 17.30
N SER A 657 -40.53 5.58 17.92
CA SER A 657 -39.34 6.29 17.39
C SER A 657 -38.47 5.39 16.52
N GLY A 658 -38.97 5.00 15.34
CA GLY A 658 -38.35 3.97 14.50
C GLY A 658 -37.45 4.42 13.33
N SER A 659 -37.14 5.71 13.10
CA SER A 659 -36.76 6.15 11.73
C SER A 659 -35.27 6.37 11.41
N VAL A 660 -34.34 6.37 12.37
CA VAL A 660 -32.91 6.69 12.07
C VAL A 660 -32.02 5.45 11.97
N ALA A 661 -32.34 4.36 12.68
CA ALA A 661 -31.68 3.06 12.43
C ALA A 661 -32.05 2.52 11.05
N SER A 662 -33.33 2.69 10.68
CA SER A 662 -33.86 2.31 9.38
C SER A 662 -33.24 3.14 8.26
N SER A 663 -33.06 4.46 8.40
CA SER A 663 -32.43 5.28 7.34
C SER A 663 -30.99 4.86 6.99
N SER A 664 -30.26 4.21 7.91
CA SER A 664 -28.90 3.70 7.66
C SER A 664 -28.85 2.29 7.03
N LEU A 665 -29.98 1.58 7.02
CA LEU A 665 -30.12 0.20 6.53
C LEU A 665 -31.17 0.05 5.41
N ALA A 666 -32.03 1.05 5.21
CA ALA A 666 -32.93 1.17 4.07
C ALA A 666 -33.25 2.65 3.81
N THR A 667 -33.37 3.02 2.55
CA THR A 667 -33.65 4.41 2.16
C THR A 667 -34.39 4.45 0.84
N LEU A 668 -34.96 5.62 0.53
CA LEU A 668 -35.50 5.89 -0.79
C LEU A 668 -34.42 6.54 -1.64
N VAL A 669 -34.35 6.16 -2.92
CA VAL A 669 -33.45 6.81 -3.87
C VAL A 669 -33.82 8.29 -3.99
N ARG A 670 -32.86 9.16 -3.71
CA ARG A 670 -33.01 10.63 -3.82
C ARG A 670 -32.30 11.17 -5.05
N ARG A 671 -31.14 10.59 -5.37
CA ARG A 671 -30.36 10.92 -6.56
C ARG A 671 -30.34 9.69 -7.46
N PRO A 672 -30.90 9.75 -8.68
CA PRO A 672 -30.88 8.62 -9.58
C PRO A 672 -29.44 8.27 -9.99
N LEU A 673 -29.20 7.00 -10.27
CA LEU A 673 -27.92 6.49 -10.72
C LEU A 673 -28.16 5.41 -11.76
N GLN A 674 -27.58 5.60 -12.94
CA GLN A 674 -27.62 4.63 -14.02
C GLN A 674 -26.19 4.26 -14.38
N LEU A 675 -25.86 2.97 -14.26
CA LEU A 675 -24.55 2.46 -14.61
C LEU A 675 -24.60 0.98 -14.95
N GLU A 676 -23.57 0.53 -15.66
CA GLU A 676 -23.31 -0.89 -15.89
C GLU A 676 -22.45 -1.44 -14.74
N HIS A 677 -22.93 -2.47 -14.05
CA HIS A 677 -22.23 -3.16 -12.97
C HIS A 677 -22.27 -4.68 -13.22
N ASP A 678 -21.11 -5.31 -13.35
CA ASP A 678 -20.98 -6.74 -13.66
C ASP A 678 -21.82 -7.20 -14.87
N GLY A 679 -21.86 -6.38 -15.92
CA GLY A 679 -22.59 -6.65 -17.15
C GLY A 679 -24.12 -6.49 -17.04
N ARG A 680 -24.62 -5.95 -15.92
CA ARG A 680 -26.02 -5.59 -15.70
C ARG A 680 -26.17 -4.08 -15.70
N ASN A 681 -27.24 -3.58 -16.33
CA ASN A 681 -27.61 -2.18 -16.20
C ASN A 681 -28.46 -2.01 -14.96
N VAL A 682 -27.92 -1.32 -13.95
CA VAL A 682 -28.66 -0.96 -12.75
C VAL A 682 -29.13 0.47 -12.90
N ASP A 683 -30.44 0.68 -12.77
CA ASP A 683 -31.11 1.96 -12.94
C ASP A 683 -31.88 2.31 -11.66
N PHE A 684 -31.24 3.04 -10.76
CA PHE A 684 -31.86 3.56 -9.55
C PHE A 684 -32.66 4.83 -9.91
N ARG A 685 -33.98 4.80 -9.73
CA ARG A 685 -34.87 5.94 -9.99
C ARG A 685 -35.36 6.57 -8.71
N GLU A 686 -35.62 7.87 -8.76
CA GLU A 686 -36.14 8.61 -7.60
C GLU A 686 -37.43 7.97 -7.08
N GLY A 687 -37.48 7.70 -5.77
CA GLY A 687 -38.61 7.05 -5.11
C GLY A 687 -38.54 5.53 -5.01
N ASP A 688 -37.58 4.88 -5.67
CA ASP A 688 -37.32 3.45 -5.50
C ASP A 688 -36.87 3.11 -4.07
N GLU A 689 -37.15 1.89 -3.61
CA GLU A 689 -36.75 1.38 -2.29
C GLU A 689 -35.40 0.66 -2.38
N VAL A 690 -34.44 1.06 -1.56
CA VAL A 690 -33.12 0.41 -1.48
C VAL A 690 -32.87 -0.07 -0.05
N TRP A 691 -32.59 -1.35 0.08
CA TRP A 691 -32.38 -2.06 1.34
C TRP A 691 -30.94 -2.55 1.40
N ARG A 692 -30.24 -2.19 2.46
CA ARG A 692 -28.85 -2.53 2.68
C ARG A 692 -28.76 -3.74 3.61
N ILE A 693 -28.05 -4.76 3.15
CA ILE A 693 -27.56 -5.86 3.97
C ILE A 693 -26.06 -5.67 4.12
N ARG A 694 -25.61 -5.38 5.33
CA ARG A 694 -24.19 -5.28 5.63
C ARG A 694 -23.65 -6.65 6.00
N VAL A 695 -22.55 -7.03 5.38
CA VAL A 695 -21.85 -8.29 5.60
C VAL A 695 -20.47 -7.98 6.17
N HIS A 696 -20.21 -8.44 7.39
CA HIS A 696 -18.93 -8.29 8.07
C HIS A 696 -18.00 -9.41 7.64
N CYS A 697 -16.79 -9.06 7.20
CA CYS A 697 -15.84 -9.99 6.60
C CYS A 697 -14.47 -9.89 7.27
N ASN A 698 -13.77 -11.03 7.32
CA ASN A 698 -12.39 -11.09 7.79
C ASN A 698 -11.40 -10.51 6.74
N VAL A 699 -10.37 -9.78 7.18
CA VAL A 699 -9.33 -9.19 6.34
C VAL A 699 -7.95 -9.82 6.50
N LEU A 700 -7.57 -10.31 7.68
CA LEU A 700 -6.27 -10.93 7.96
C LEU A 700 -6.15 -12.35 7.39
N GLY A 701 -7.27 -13.02 7.12
CA GLY A 701 -7.28 -14.32 6.45
C GLY A 701 -6.80 -14.25 4.99
N ASP A 702 -6.31 -15.37 4.46
CA ASP A 702 -6.00 -15.54 3.03
C ASP A 702 -7.27 -15.76 2.19
N ILE A 703 -8.40 -15.24 2.65
CA ILE A 703 -9.68 -15.29 1.94
C ILE A 703 -9.48 -14.61 0.60
N ASN A 704 -9.81 -15.35 -0.47
CA ASN A 704 -9.86 -14.81 -1.80
C ASN A 704 -11.16 -14.00 -1.95
N TYR A 705 -11.05 -12.67 -1.95
CA TYR A 705 -12.20 -11.79 -2.10
C TYR A 705 -12.93 -11.98 -3.43
N SER A 706 -12.24 -12.43 -4.49
CA SER A 706 -12.94 -12.75 -5.74
C SER A 706 -13.89 -13.93 -5.56
N SER A 707 -13.47 -14.96 -4.81
CA SER A 707 -14.31 -16.12 -4.50
C SER A 707 -15.44 -15.77 -3.54
N LEU A 708 -15.16 -14.95 -2.52
CA LEU A 708 -16.18 -14.48 -1.58
C LEU A 708 -17.26 -13.67 -2.30
N LEU A 709 -16.88 -12.68 -3.11
CA LEU A 709 -17.85 -11.83 -3.82
C LEU A 709 -18.63 -12.62 -4.88
N ALA A 710 -18.01 -13.58 -5.57
CA ALA A 710 -18.72 -14.47 -6.47
C ALA A 710 -19.76 -15.35 -5.73
N GLN A 711 -19.44 -15.80 -4.52
CA GLN A 711 -20.40 -16.53 -3.68
C GLN A 711 -21.52 -15.62 -3.17
N VAL A 712 -21.21 -14.39 -2.73
CA VAL A 712 -22.20 -13.40 -2.33
C VAL A 712 -23.16 -13.10 -3.50
N ASP A 713 -22.63 -12.77 -4.68
CA ASP A 713 -23.42 -12.52 -5.88
C ASP A 713 -24.34 -13.71 -6.24
N LEU A 714 -23.79 -14.93 -6.24
CA LEU A 714 -24.56 -16.15 -6.51
C LEU A 714 -25.69 -16.36 -5.48
N ARG A 715 -25.42 -16.19 -4.18
CA ARG A 715 -26.42 -16.39 -3.13
C ARG A 715 -27.51 -15.33 -3.13
N VAL A 716 -27.15 -14.09 -3.42
CA VAL A 716 -28.14 -13.02 -3.59
C VAL A 716 -29.03 -13.33 -4.80
N ARG A 717 -28.45 -13.75 -5.94
CA ARG A 717 -29.22 -14.15 -7.13
C ARG A 717 -30.16 -15.33 -6.87
N GLU A 718 -29.67 -16.38 -6.20
CA GLU A 718 -30.50 -17.55 -5.84
C GLU A 718 -31.67 -17.16 -4.94
N SER A 719 -31.42 -16.27 -3.97
CA SER A 719 -32.44 -15.84 -3.00
C SER A 719 -33.41 -14.83 -3.59
N LEU A 720 -32.96 -13.99 -4.54
CA LEU A 720 -33.81 -13.05 -5.26
C LEU A 720 -34.65 -13.77 -6.32
N GLY A 721 -34.10 -14.77 -7.01
CA GLY A 721 -34.78 -15.51 -8.07
C GLY A 721 -35.33 -14.60 -9.17
N ASP A 722 -36.53 -14.92 -9.69
CA ASP A 722 -37.24 -14.11 -10.68
C ASP A 722 -38.15 -13.05 -10.01
N TYR A 723 -37.71 -12.42 -8.91
CA TYR A 723 -38.53 -11.40 -8.23
C TYR A 723 -38.79 -10.22 -9.18
N PRO A 724 -40.04 -9.91 -9.54
CA PRO A 724 -40.35 -8.90 -10.53
C PRO A 724 -39.96 -7.51 -10.03
N GLY A 725 -39.16 -6.79 -10.82
CA GLY A 725 -38.75 -5.43 -10.53
C GLY A 725 -37.76 -5.28 -9.36
N ALA A 726 -37.05 -6.34 -8.99
CA ALA A 726 -35.97 -6.28 -8.01
C ALA A 726 -34.60 -6.55 -8.66
N ASP A 727 -33.57 -5.82 -8.22
CA ASP A 727 -32.17 -6.04 -8.59
C ASP A 727 -31.27 -5.79 -7.38
N PHE A 728 -29.96 -5.93 -7.53
CA PHE A 728 -29.01 -5.64 -6.45
C PHE A 728 -27.64 -5.18 -6.94
N VAL A 729 -26.95 -4.44 -6.08
CA VAL A 729 -25.57 -3.98 -6.27
C VAL A 729 -24.73 -4.36 -5.06
N ILE A 730 -23.49 -4.80 -5.29
CA ILE A 730 -22.54 -5.11 -4.23
C ILE A 730 -21.50 -3.98 -4.16
N THR A 731 -21.32 -3.38 -2.99
CA THR A 731 -20.40 -2.26 -2.77
C THR A 731 -19.69 -2.36 -1.43
N GLY A 732 -18.91 -1.34 -1.07
CA GLY A 732 -18.11 -1.24 0.14
C GLY A 732 -16.61 -1.48 -0.11
N SER A 733 -15.85 -1.51 0.99
CA SER A 733 -14.39 -1.58 0.97
C SER A 733 -13.83 -2.82 0.24
N VAL A 734 -14.48 -3.99 0.40
CA VAL A 734 -13.96 -5.26 -0.15
C VAL A 734 -14.08 -5.34 -1.68
N PRO A 735 -15.25 -5.06 -2.31
CA PRO A 735 -15.35 -4.94 -3.77
C PRO A 735 -14.37 -3.93 -4.36
N LEU A 736 -14.23 -2.78 -3.71
CA LEU A 736 -13.31 -1.73 -4.15
C LEU A 736 -11.85 -2.19 -4.11
N PHE A 737 -11.42 -2.87 -3.04
CA PHE A 737 -10.06 -3.43 -2.95
C PHE A 737 -9.80 -4.52 -3.98
N LEU A 738 -10.80 -5.33 -4.31
CA LEU A 738 -10.70 -6.31 -5.38
C LEU A 738 -10.57 -5.63 -6.74
N HIS A 739 -11.38 -4.60 -7.02
CA HIS A 739 -11.27 -3.82 -8.24
C HIS A 739 -9.88 -3.18 -8.35
N ALA A 740 -9.43 -2.51 -7.28
CA ALA A 740 -8.09 -1.94 -7.20
C ALA A 740 -6.99 -3.01 -7.42
N GLN A 741 -7.17 -4.25 -6.96
CA GLN A 741 -6.25 -5.37 -7.22
C GLN A 741 -6.19 -5.78 -8.69
N GLN A 742 -7.33 -5.85 -9.36
CA GLN A 742 -7.40 -6.17 -10.79
C GLN A 742 -6.75 -5.06 -11.61
N GLU A 743 -7.06 -3.80 -11.30
CA GLU A 743 -6.47 -2.63 -11.94
C GLU A 743 -4.99 -2.46 -11.64
N LEU A 744 -4.53 -2.89 -10.45
CA LEU A 744 -3.12 -3.03 -10.11
C LEU A 744 -2.43 -4.01 -11.07
N LEU A 745 -2.95 -5.24 -11.19
CA LEU A 745 -2.36 -6.25 -12.10
C LEU A 745 -2.37 -5.78 -13.56
N ARG A 746 -3.49 -5.18 -14.01
CA ARG A 746 -3.60 -4.60 -15.35
C ARG A 746 -2.58 -3.50 -15.56
N SER A 747 -2.44 -2.58 -14.59
CA SER A 747 -1.46 -1.51 -14.60
C SER A 747 -0.02 -2.02 -14.64
N LEU A 748 0.31 -3.11 -13.93
CA LEU A 748 1.63 -3.75 -14.02
C LEU A 748 1.94 -4.12 -15.47
N ILE A 749 1.03 -4.84 -16.11
CA ILE A 749 1.22 -5.36 -17.47
C ILE A 749 1.28 -4.23 -18.49
N THR A 750 0.33 -3.28 -18.42
CA THR A 750 0.23 -2.19 -19.39
C THR A 750 1.38 -1.19 -19.24
N SER A 751 1.67 -0.71 -18.03
CA SER A 751 2.74 0.27 -17.81
C SER A 751 4.12 -0.32 -18.08
N PHE A 752 4.40 -1.55 -17.60
CA PHE A 752 5.67 -2.22 -17.88
C PHE A 752 5.82 -2.54 -19.37
N GLY A 753 4.77 -3.08 -20.01
CA GLY A 753 4.77 -3.37 -21.45
C GLY A 753 4.98 -2.11 -22.29
N LEU A 754 4.35 -1.00 -21.92
CA LEU A 754 4.53 0.30 -22.55
C LEU A 754 5.94 0.85 -22.33
N ALA A 755 6.52 0.74 -21.12
CA ALA A 755 7.90 1.12 -20.85
C ALA A 755 8.88 0.32 -21.73
N VAL A 756 8.72 -1.01 -21.78
CA VAL A 756 9.53 -1.89 -22.65
C VAL A 756 9.38 -1.47 -24.10
N GLY A 757 8.17 -1.28 -24.59
CA GLY A 757 7.90 -0.89 -25.98
C GLY A 757 8.53 0.46 -26.35
N LEU A 758 8.31 1.49 -25.53
CA LEU A 758 8.83 2.84 -25.78
C LEU A 758 10.35 2.91 -25.68
N ILE A 759 10.95 2.27 -24.66
CA ILE A 759 12.42 2.22 -24.52
C ILE A 759 13.01 1.43 -25.69
N THR A 760 12.44 0.28 -26.04
CA THR A 760 12.88 -0.51 -27.21
C THR A 760 12.84 0.34 -28.48
N LEU A 761 11.73 1.03 -28.74
CA LEU A 761 11.59 1.91 -29.90
C LEU A 761 12.65 3.02 -29.89
N MET A 762 12.86 3.67 -28.74
CA MET A 762 13.86 4.71 -28.60
C MET A 762 15.27 4.18 -28.92
N VAL A 763 15.61 3.00 -28.43
CA VAL A 763 16.92 2.36 -28.69
C VAL A 763 17.03 1.91 -30.15
N MET A 764 15.96 1.41 -30.77
CA MET A 764 15.94 1.09 -32.20
C MET A 764 16.23 2.34 -33.06
N LEU A 765 15.64 3.48 -32.70
CA LEU A 765 15.87 4.76 -33.36
C LEU A 765 17.32 5.24 -33.15
N LEU A 766 17.83 5.12 -31.92
CA LEU A 766 19.19 5.49 -31.56
C LEU A 766 20.23 4.64 -32.32
N LEU A 767 20.07 3.32 -32.31
CA LEU A 767 20.96 2.38 -32.97
C LEU A 767 20.73 2.34 -34.50
N ARG A 768 19.60 2.90 -34.97
CA ARG A 768 19.13 2.82 -36.36
C ARG A 768 19.07 1.39 -36.88
N SER A 769 18.67 0.47 -36.00
CA SER A 769 18.68 -0.96 -36.24
C SER A 769 17.61 -1.62 -35.37
N VAL A 770 16.60 -2.22 -36.01
CA VAL A 770 15.54 -2.96 -35.31
C VAL A 770 16.14 -4.12 -34.52
N ARG A 771 17.02 -4.92 -35.17
CA ARG A 771 17.71 -6.04 -34.53
C ARG A 771 18.64 -5.57 -33.42
N GLY A 772 19.36 -4.47 -33.63
CA GLY A 772 20.21 -3.86 -32.63
C GLY A 772 19.43 -3.45 -31.38
N GLY A 773 18.30 -2.78 -31.56
CA GLY A 773 17.42 -2.38 -30.46
C GLY A 773 16.89 -3.58 -29.67
N LEU A 774 16.39 -4.62 -30.34
CA LEU A 774 15.90 -5.83 -29.66
C LEU A 774 16.99 -6.52 -28.84
N TYR A 775 18.21 -6.65 -29.39
CA TYR A 775 19.31 -7.27 -28.65
C TYR A 775 19.85 -6.40 -27.51
N ALA A 776 19.78 -5.08 -27.65
CA ALA A 776 20.17 -4.16 -26.58
C ALA A 776 19.22 -4.25 -25.37
N MET A 777 17.98 -4.73 -25.56
CA MET A 777 17.03 -4.93 -24.47
C MET A 777 17.29 -6.18 -23.64
N LEU A 778 18.00 -7.19 -24.16
CA LEU A 778 18.28 -8.43 -23.41
C LEU A 778 18.97 -8.18 -22.05
N PRO A 779 20.09 -7.42 -21.97
CA PRO A 779 20.71 -7.12 -20.68
C PRO A 779 19.83 -6.23 -19.79
N ASN A 780 18.89 -5.47 -20.34
CA ASN A 780 18.00 -4.59 -19.57
C ASN A 780 16.79 -5.34 -18.99
N LEU A 781 16.28 -6.36 -19.69
CA LEU A 781 15.19 -7.21 -19.21
C LEU A 781 15.67 -8.28 -18.23
N PHE A 782 16.93 -8.70 -18.34
CA PHE A 782 17.54 -9.70 -17.45
C PHE A 782 17.35 -9.39 -15.95
N PRO A 783 17.72 -8.20 -15.42
CA PRO A 783 17.54 -7.90 -14.00
C PRO A 783 16.09 -7.90 -13.53
N VAL A 784 15.16 -7.42 -14.36
CA VAL A 784 13.72 -7.47 -14.05
C VAL A 784 13.25 -8.92 -13.97
N GLY A 785 13.61 -9.74 -14.96
CA GLY A 785 13.24 -11.15 -15.01
C GLY A 785 13.73 -11.94 -13.79
N VAL A 786 15.01 -11.77 -13.44
CA VAL A 786 15.62 -12.44 -12.28
C VAL A 786 15.04 -11.96 -10.96
N SER A 787 14.85 -10.66 -10.78
CA SER A 787 14.37 -10.10 -9.51
C SER A 787 12.91 -10.51 -9.22
N PHE A 788 12.02 -10.38 -10.21
CA PHE A 788 10.62 -10.78 -10.08
C PHE A 788 10.43 -12.31 -10.07
N GLY A 789 11.26 -13.05 -10.81
CA GLY A 789 11.28 -14.53 -10.73
C GLY A 789 11.69 -15.02 -9.33
N THR A 790 12.69 -14.37 -8.72
CA THR A 790 13.11 -14.67 -7.34
C THR A 790 12.01 -14.36 -6.34
N LEU A 791 11.32 -13.23 -6.48
CA LEU A 791 10.14 -12.89 -5.65
C LEU A 791 9.06 -13.97 -5.72
N ALA A 792 8.73 -14.41 -6.93
CA ALA A 792 7.70 -15.43 -7.15
C ALA A 792 8.08 -16.77 -6.50
N TRP A 793 9.36 -17.17 -6.57
CA TRP A 793 9.85 -18.38 -5.88
C TRP A 793 9.83 -18.26 -4.36
N MET A 794 10.14 -17.07 -3.83
CA MET A 794 10.04 -16.79 -2.40
C MET A 794 8.58 -16.61 -1.94
N LYS A 795 7.60 -16.65 -2.86
CA LYS A 795 6.18 -16.41 -2.60
C LYS A 795 5.91 -15.05 -1.94
N VAL A 796 6.76 -14.07 -2.21
CA VAL A 796 6.55 -12.69 -1.72
C VAL A 796 5.53 -12.03 -2.64
N PRO A 797 4.39 -11.55 -2.11
CA PRO A 797 3.37 -10.93 -2.95
C PRO A 797 3.82 -9.55 -3.46
N ILE A 798 3.30 -9.19 -4.63
CA ILE A 798 3.55 -7.91 -5.28
C ILE A 798 2.44 -6.93 -4.90
N ASP A 799 2.88 -5.82 -4.34
CA ASP A 799 2.06 -4.66 -4.00
C ASP A 799 2.30 -3.50 -4.97
N VAL A 800 1.63 -2.38 -4.71
CA VAL A 800 1.76 -1.13 -5.48
C VAL A 800 3.23 -0.68 -5.60
N GLY A 801 4.01 -0.79 -4.53
CA GLY A 801 5.38 -0.30 -4.48
C GLY A 801 6.31 -1.17 -5.31
N THR A 802 6.28 -2.47 -5.07
CA THR A 802 7.10 -3.45 -5.81
C THR A 802 6.81 -3.42 -7.31
N MET A 803 5.55 -3.23 -7.72
CA MET A 803 5.17 -3.07 -9.12
C MET A 803 5.91 -1.96 -9.85
N MET A 804 6.00 -0.78 -9.24
CA MET A 804 6.62 0.39 -9.85
C MET A 804 8.12 0.20 -10.09
N THR A 805 8.76 -0.64 -9.28
CA THR A 805 10.20 -0.93 -9.41
C THR A 805 10.56 -1.50 -10.79
N ALA A 806 9.67 -2.27 -11.44
CA ALA A 806 9.94 -2.87 -12.75
C ALA A 806 10.17 -1.81 -13.83
N SER A 807 9.22 -0.87 -13.98
CA SER A 807 9.28 0.18 -15.01
C SER A 807 10.38 1.20 -14.73
N ILE A 808 10.60 1.53 -13.45
CA ILE A 808 11.67 2.46 -13.03
C ILE A 808 13.05 1.83 -13.27
N ALA A 809 13.25 0.59 -12.81
CA ALA A 809 14.53 -0.10 -12.95
C ALA A 809 14.90 -0.35 -14.41
N LEU A 810 13.93 -0.58 -15.29
CA LEU A 810 14.19 -0.70 -16.73
C LEU A 810 14.80 0.59 -17.31
N GLY A 811 14.30 1.75 -16.88
CA GLY A 811 14.84 3.06 -17.26
C GLY A 811 16.25 3.32 -16.71
N LEU A 812 16.55 2.82 -15.50
CA LEU A 812 17.86 2.93 -14.87
C LEU A 812 18.90 1.92 -15.40
N ALA A 813 18.47 0.71 -15.78
CA ALA A 813 19.36 -0.34 -16.26
C ALA A 813 20.00 0.03 -17.62
N ILE A 814 19.23 0.68 -18.50
CA ILE A 814 19.72 1.00 -19.83
C ILE A 814 20.78 2.09 -19.87
N ASP A 815 20.89 2.91 -18.81
CA ASP A 815 21.90 3.96 -18.66
C ASP A 815 23.33 3.41 -18.85
N ALA A 816 23.68 2.40 -18.05
CA ALA A 816 24.99 1.76 -18.10
C ALA A 816 25.26 1.10 -19.46
N THR A 817 24.23 0.48 -20.06
CA THR A 817 24.30 -0.10 -21.40
C THR A 817 24.69 0.95 -22.45
N LEU A 818 24.05 2.13 -22.44
CA LEU A 818 24.34 3.21 -23.39
C LEU A 818 25.75 3.78 -23.22
N HIS A 819 26.20 3.96 -21.98
CA HIS A 819 27.56 4.39 -21.69
C HIS A 819 28.57 3.36 -22.23
N LEU A 820 28.39 2.06 -21.97
CA LEU A 820 29.32 1.03 -22.41
C LEU A 820 29.35 0.85 -23.94
N ILE A 821 28.20 0.91 -24.62
CA ILE A 821 28.13 0.85 -26.09
C ILE A 821 28.88 2.04 -26.70
N THR A 822 28.70 3.25 -26.17
CA THR A 822 29.37 4.46 -26.69
C THR A 822 30.90 4.34 -26.64
N TRP A 823 31.45 3.84 -25.52
CA TRP A 823 32.89 3.63 -25.37
C TRP A 823 33.41 2.45 -26.19
N PHE A 824 32.61 1.40 -26.35
CA PHE A 824 32.93 0.26 -27.20
C PHE A 824 33.06 0.67 -28.68
N GLU A 825 32.16 1.51 -29.18
CA GLU A 825 32.26 2.04 -30.53
C GLU A 825 33.52 2.87 -30.74
N ASP A 826 33.79 3.79 -29.83
CA ASP A 826 34.96 4.66 -29.90
C ASP A 826 36.28 3.86 -29.83
N SER A 827 36.29 2.75 -29.08
CA SER A 827 37.43 1.83 -28.99
C SER A 827 37.58 0.93 -30.23
N LEU A 828 36.46 0.48 -30.82
CA LEU A 828 36.46 -0.29 -32.07
C LEU A 828 37.03 0.50 -33.24
N GLU A 829 36.72 1.80 -33.32
CA GLU A 829 37.28 2.69 -34.35
C GLU A 829 38.81 2.82 -34.24
N ARG A 830 39.38 2.66 -33.03
CA ARG A 830 40.81 2.77 -32.76
C ARG A 830 41.56 1.43 -32.89
N GLU A 831 41.04 0.32 -32.35
CA GLU A 831 41.81 -0.92 -32.13
C GLU A 831 41.50 -2.10 -33.08
N ARG A 832 40.58 -1.93 -34.05
CA ARG A 832 40.17 -2.91 -35.10
C ARG A 832 39.62 -4.28 -34.62
N HIS A 833 39.89 -4.74 -33.39
CA HIS A 833 39.47 -6.05 -32.87
C HIS A 833 38.41 -5.93 -31.75
N ARG A 834 37.31 -6.70 -31.87
CA ARG A 834 36.18 -6.70 -30.92
C ARG A 834 36.60 -6.97 -29.48
N SER A 835 37.37 -8.03 -29.24
CA SER A 835 37.76 -8.42 -27.89
C SER A 835 38.68 -7.41 -27.21
N SER A 836 39.46 -6.65 -27.98
CA SER A 836 40.28 -5.55 -27.45
C SER A 836 39.41 -4.34 -27.13
N ALA A 837 38.48 -3.99 -28.03
CA ALA A 837 37.53 -2.91 -27.80
C ALA A 837 36.62 -3.13 -26.58
N VAL A 838 36.20 -4.38 -26.29
CA VAL A 838 35.45 -4.71 -25.05
C VAL A 838 36.30 -4.49 -23.80
N LYS A 839 37.59 -4.85 -23.83
CA LYS A 839 38.49 -4.64 -22.69
C LYS A 839 38.71 -3.16 -22.42
N GLU A 840 38.91 -2.39 -23.49
CA GLU A 840 39.17 -0.96 -23.40
C GLU A 840 37.92 -0.18 -22.97
N SER A 841 36.73 -0.55 -23.47
CA SER A 841 35.48 0.08 -23.03
C SER A 841 35.19 -0.19 -21.55
N LEU A 842 35.37 -1.43 -21.08
CA LEU A 842 35.22 -1.76 -19.66
C LEU A 842 36.26 -1.07 -18.77
N LEU A 843 37.48 -0.89 -19.26
CA LEU A 843 38.52 -0.16 -18.53
C LEU A 843 38.12 1.32 -18.34
N GLN A 844 37.49 1.92 -19.34
CA GLN A 844 37.13 3.34 -19.36
C GLN A 844 35.82 3.63 -18.60
N CYS A 845 34.76 2.84 -18.80
CA CYS A 845 33.45 3.12 -18.18
C CYS A 845 33.05 2.18 -17.04
N GLY A 846 33.65 0.99 -16.94
CA GLY A 846 33.34 0.01 -15.88
C GLY A 846 33.41 0.57 -14.46
N PRO A 847 34.43 1.37 -14.09
CA PRO A 847 34.46 2.03 -12.79
C PRO A 847 33.27 2.95 -12.53
N ALA A 848 32.83 3.73 -13.53
CA ALA A 848 31.70 4.65 -13.38
C ALA A 848 30.39 3.87 -13.20
N VAL A 849 30.14 2.88 -14.06
CA VAL A 849 28.98 1.98 -13.98
C VAL A 849 28.91 1.26 -12.64
N PHE A 850 30.03 0.72 -12.16
CA PHE A 850 30.08 0.08 -10.84
C PHE A 850 29.76 1.06 -9.71
N GLN A 851 30.30 2.27 -9.77
CA GLN A 851 30.08 3.28 -8.74
C GLN A 851 28.60 3.67 -8.65
N THR A 852 27.97 3.91 -9.79
CA THR A 852 26.57 4.33 -9.84
C THR A 852 25.63 3.21 -9.42
N SER A 853 25.79 1.98 -9.92
CA SER A 853 24.94 0.86 -9.51
C SER A 853 25.06 0.53 -8.03
N VAL A 854 26.25 0.63 -7.42
CA VAL A 854 26.44 0.40 -5.99
C VAL A 854 25.77 1.49 -5.16
N ILE A 855 25.88 2.76 -5.56
CA ILE A 855 25.17 3.85 -4.86
C ILE A 855 23.66 3.66 -4.95
N ILE A 856 23.15 3.26 -6.12
CA ILE A 856 21.72 2.95 -6.28
C ILE A 856 21.32 1.78 -5.38
N ALA A 857 22.06 0.68 -5.42
CA ALA A 857 21.75 -0.50 -4.64
C ALA A 857 21.72 -0.23 -3.14
N PHE A 858 22.80 0.33 -2.59
CA PHE A 858 22.89 0.56 -1.15
C PHE A 858 22.00 1.71 -0.68
N GLY A 859 21.84 2.78 -1.46
CA GLY A 859 20.92 3.86 -1.14
C GLY A 859 19.47 3.39 -1.07
N MET A 860 19.03 2.57 -2.03
CA MET A 860 17.68 2.00 -2.01
C MET A 860 17.51 0.96 -0.90
N PHE A 861 18.53 0.13 -0.63
CA PHE A 861 18.48 -0.88 0.43
C PHE A 861 18.25 -0.29 1.82
N MET A 862 18.70 0.95 2.09
CA MET A 862 18.46 1.60 3.38
C MET A 862 16.97 1.80 3.71
N LEU A 863 16.08 1.84 2.69
CA LEU A 863 14.63 1.89 2.92
C LEU A 863 14.05 0.59 3.49
N SER A 864 14.78 -0.53 3.45
CA SER A 864 14.33 -1.83 4.00
C SER A 864 13.99 -1.78 5.49
N GLY A 865 14.48 -0.77 6.21
CA GLY A 865 14.16 -0.54 7.62
C GLY A 865 12.85 0.18 7.92
N ALA A 866 12.07 0.55 6.91
CA ALA A 866 10.76 1.14 7.13
C ALA A 866 9.76 0.09 7.64
N ASP A 867 9.00 0.42 8.68
CA ASP A 867 7.93 -0.46 9.21
C ASP A 867 6.76 -0.57 8.23
N LEU A 868 6.56 0.40 7.32
CA LEU A 868 5.62 0.24 6.22
C LEU A 868 6.24 -0.66 5.13
N LEU A 869 5.74 -1.90 5.03
CA LEU A 869 6.29 -2.94 4.14
C LEU A 869 6.31 -2.53 2.68
N LEU A 870 5.38 -1.68 2.23
CA LEU A 870 5.39 -1.10 0.90
C LEU A 870 6.72 -0.37 0.60
N ILE A 871 7.17 0.48 1.53
CA ILE A 871 8.41 1.27 1.40
C ILE A 871 9.63 0.36 1.54
N SER A 872 9.59 -0.57 2.50
CA SER A 872 10.66 -1.55 2.73
C SER A 872 10.89 -2.42 1.49
N ARG A 873 9.82 -3.01 0.95
CA ARG A 873 9.84 -3.86 -0.24
C ARG A 873 10.29 -3.12 -1.49
N PHE A 874 9.82 -1.90 -1.69
CA PHE A 874 10.34 -1.05 -2.76
C PHE A 874 11.86 -0.90 -2.67
N GLY A 875 12.37 -0.59 -1.47
CA GLY A 875 13.79 -0.35 -1.23
C GLY A 875 14.69 -1.52 -1.57
N TRP A 876 14.45 -2.68 -0.95
CA TRP A 876 15.31 -3.85 -1.16
C TRP A 876 15.12 -4.47 -2.55
N LEU A 877 13.93 -4.39 -3.15
CA LEU A 877 13.70 -4.87 -4.52
C LEU A 877 14.43 -3.99 -5.54
N MET A 878 14.38 -2.66 -5.39
CA MET A 878 15.18 -1.75 -6.22
C MET A 878 16.68 -1.99 -6.05
N ALA A 879 17.12 -2.34 -4.83
CA ALA A 879 18.51 -2.71 -4.59
C ALA A 879 18.91 -3.99 -5.33
N LEU A 880 18.07 -5.03 -5.26
CA LEU A 880 18.27 -6.29 -6.00
C LEU A 880 18.29 -6.04 -7.52
N LEU A 881 17.37 -5.22 -8.03
CA LEU A 881 17.32 -4.81 -9.43
C LEU A 881 18.59 -4.08 -9.85
N ALA A 882 19.09 -3.14 -9.05
CA ALA A 882 20.33 -2.42 -9.34
C ALA A 882 21.57 -3.33 -9.33
N LEU A 883 21.64 -4.29 -8.40
CA LEU A 883 22.74 -5.26 -8.33
C LEU A 883 22.72 -6.26 -9.48
N THR A 884 21.53 -6.77 -9.84
CA THR A 884 21.37 -7.66 -10.99
C THR A 884 21.61 -6.93 -12.31
N ALA A 885 21.24 -5.64 -12.39
CA ALA A 885 21.54 -4.79 -13.54
C ALA A 885 23.05 -4.60 -13.69
N LEU A 886 23.76 -4.31 -12.59
CA LEU A 886 25.22 -4.24 -12.59
C LEU A 886 25.87 -5.51 -13.15
N VAL A 887 25.42 -6.69 -12.71
CA VAL A 887 25.91 -7.98 -13.25
C VAL A 887 25.62 -8.08 -14.74
N SER A 888 24.42 -7.68 -15.18
CA SER A 888 24.05 -7.67 -16.58
C SER A 888 24.95 -6.75 -17.43
N ASP A 889 25.20 -5.53 -16.97
CA ASP A 889 25.97 -4.53 -17.71
C ASP A 889 27.47 -4.81 -17.77
N ILE A 890 28.07 -5.42 -16.74
CA ILE A 890 29.52 -5.69 -16.70
C ILE A 890 29.89 -7.13 -17.11
N VAL A 891 28.91 -8.03 -17.21
CA VAL A 891 29.15 -9.44 -17.58
C VAL A 891 28.40 -9.80 -18.86
N LEU A 892 27.06 -9.71 -18.88
CA LEU A 892 26.23 -10.14 -20.00
C LEU A 892 26.47 -9.25 -21.23
N LEU A 893 26.40 -7.93 -21.06
CA LEU A 893 26.55 -7.00 -22.18
C LEU A 893 27.94 -7.10 -22.85
N PRO A 894 29.08 -7.10 -22.13
CA PRO A 894 30.40 -7.37 -22.71
C PRO A 894 30.48 -8.70 -23.46
N ALA A 895 29.88 -9.76 -22.93
CA ALA A 895 29.82 -11.05 -23.61
C ALA A 895 29.02 -10.96 -24.92
N LEU A 896 27.90 -10.23 -24.94
CA LEU A 896 27.11 -9.97 -26.16
C LEU A 896 27.92 -9.17 -27.18
N LEU A 897 28.61 -8.10 -26.75
CA LEU A 897 29.46 -7.26 -27.60
C LEU A 897 30.67 -8.01 -28.18
N ALA A 898 31.22 -8.97 -27.44
CA ALA A 898 32.33 -9.81 -27.91
C ALA A 898 31.90 -10.83 -28.98
N SER A 899 30.61 -11.17 -29.05
CA SER A 899 30.05 -12.16 -29.98
C SER A 899 29.71 -11.56 -31.36
N ARG A 900 29.09 -12.36 -32.24
CA ARG A 900 28.52 -11.87 -33.52
C ARG A 900 27.42 -10.82 -33.31
N MET A 901 26.73 -10.84 -32.17
CA MET A 901 25.68 -9.88 -31.83
C MET A 901 26.22 -8.46 -31.63
N GLY A 902 27.50 -8.32 -31.26
CA GLY A 902 28.17 -7.02 -31.14
C GLY A 902 28.27 -6.23 -32.46
N GLU A 903 28.09 -6.86 -33.63
CA GLU A 903 27.98 -6.14 -34.91
C GLU A 903 26.61 -5.49 -35.09
N LEU A 904 25.56 -6.10 -34.52
CA LEU A 904 24.18 -5.63 -34.62
C LEU A 904 23.87 -4.50 -33.63
N LEU A 905 24.62 -4.46 -32.52
CA LEU A 905 24.53 -3.45 -31.45
C LEU A 905 25.27 -2.13 -31.77
N ARG A 906 25.80 -1.98 -33.00
CA ARG A 906 26.51 -0.77 -33.46
C ARG A 906 25.55 0.29 -33.97
N PRO A 907 25.50 1.50 -33.37
CA PRO A 907 24.96 2.69 -34.03
C PRO A 907 25.45 2.87 -35.48
N ARG A 908 24.53 2.93 -36.45
CA ARG A 908 24.88 3.36 -37.83
C ARG A 908 25.16 4.87 -37.85
N LYS A 909 26.44 5.24 -37.75
CA LYS A 909 27.03 6.61 -37.77
C LYS A 909 26.07 7.76 -38.09
N ILE A 910 25.86 8.66 -37.13
CA ILE A 910 25.51 10.07 -37.37
C ILE A 910 26.71 10.91 -36.94
N MET A 911 27.38 11.53 -37.91
CA MET A 911 28.25 12.71 -37.78
C MET A 911 29.13 12.80 -36.50
N ARG A 912 30.29 12.13 -36.52
CA ARG A 912 31.51 12.73 -35.95
C ARG A 912 32.39 13.17 -37.11
N LYS A 913 32.62 14.48 -37.24
CA LYS A 913 33.76 14.98 -38.02
C LYS A 913 35.02 14.33 -37.44
N PRO A 914 35.93 13.80 -38.28
CA PRO A 914 37.13 13.16 -37.78
C PRO A 914 37.85 14.12 -36.84
N ARG A 915 38.27 13.62 -35.68
CA ARG A 915 39.17 14.35 -34.79
C ARG A 915 40.32 14.85 -35.65
N GLY A 916 40.45 16.17 -35.77
CA GLY A 916 41.62 16.77 -36.39
C GLY A 916 42.82 16.25 -35.62
N ALA A 917 43.61 15.39 -36.26
CA ALA A 917 44.95 15.10 -35.81
C ALA A 917 45.60 16.45 -35.54
N SER A 918 46.08 16.68 -34.32
CA SER A 918 46.88 17.86 -34.00
C SER A 918 48.13 17.81 -34.88
N SER A 919 48.04 18.48 -36.02
CA SER A 919 49.12 18.79 -36.93
C SER A 919 50.05 19.81 -36.25
N ARG A 920 50.78 19.36 -35.23
CA ARG A 920 51.94 20.06 -34.66
C ARG A 920 53.14 19.15 -34.39
N LYS A 921 53.12 17.90 -34.84
CA LYS A 921 54.29 16.99 -34.79
C LYS A 921 54.79 16.48 -36.14
N ALA A 922 54.26 17.00 -37.25
CA ALA A 922 54.71 16.64 -38.61
C ALA A 922 55.53 17.75 -39.32
N THR A 923 55.82 18.86 -38.65
CA THR A 923 56.53 20.01 -39.25
C THR A 923 57.87 20.33 -38.59
N GLU A 924 58.52 19.33 -37.97
CA GLU A 924 59.89 19.44 -37.45
C GLU A 924 60.86 18.41 -38.07
N LEU A 925 60.42 17.64 -39.06
CA LEU A 925 61.24 16.61 -39.74
C LEU A 925 61.45 16.86 -41.24
N ALA A 926 61.10 18.04 -41.74
CA ALA A 926 61.24 18.40 -43.17
C ALA A 926 61.96 19.75 -43.36
N GLY A 927 63.07 19.96 -42.65
CA GLY A 927 63.84 21.20 -42.71
C GLY A 927 65.30 21.02 -42.32
N GLN A 928 66.05 20.20 -43.06
CA GLN A 928 67.52 20.27 -43.09
C GLN A 928 67.97 20.26 -44.55
N PRO A 929 68.78 21.24 -45.01
CA PRO A 929 69.35 21.22 -46.34
C PRO A 929 70.52 20.22 -46.39
N ALA A 930 70.57 19.44 -47.47
CA ALA A 930 71.66 18.51 -47.75
C ALA A 930 72.97 19.27 -47.98
N ALA A 931 73.99 18.96 -47.18
CA ALA A 931 75.38 19.31 -47.43
C ALA A 931 76.09 18.13 -48.10
N GLU A 932 76.94 18.48 -49.04
CA GLU A 932 77.73 17.65 -49.94
C GLU A 932 78.61 16.62 -49.22
N SER A 933 78.77 15.45 -49.84
CA SER A 933 80.00 14.67 -49.73
C SER A 933 80.30 14.04 -51.08
N GLY A 934 81.32 14.56 -51.76
CA GLY A 934 82.01 13.88 -52.83
C GLY A 934 83.20 13.09 -52.29
N GLY A 935 83.57 12.00 -52.97
CA GLY A 935 84.92 11.43 -52.88
C GLY A 935 85.03 9.90 -52.95
N ALA A 936 85.66 9.44 -54.04
CA ALA A 936 86.31 8.14 -54.30
C ALA A 936 85.33 6.94 -54.44
N ASP A 937 85.16 6.31 -55.59
CA ASP A 937 86.09 5.78 -56.61
C ASP A 937 85.30 5.45 -57.89
#